data_AF-A0A3D3SWU9-F1
#
_entry.id   AF-A0A3D3SWU9-F1
#
_cell.length_a   1.000
_cell.length_b   1.000
_cell.length_c   1.000
_cell.angle_alpha   90.00
_cell.angle_beta   90.00
_cell.angle_gamma   90.00
#
_symmetry.space_group_name_H-M   'P 1'
#
loop_
_entity.id
_entity.type
_entity.pdbx_description
1 polymer ?
#
loop_
_entity_poly.entity_id
_entity_poly.type
_entity_poly.pdbx_seq_one_letter_code
_entity_poly.pdbx_strand_id
1 'polypeptide(L)'
;AVHNKTNLFDSPLTEIPMATDRKMASRLLKDRLFKHLMTFGGLSVIIAISVIFFFLLSVVFPVFTPASIKDPNTFQTTALSGPKLLDVMTDEGRETVSMVYSDGTILFKDFKSGQMLSQTRLELPSGVQVTSFGRGERSSRISALGLANGQVLVFKTEFKVSFPNDVKTITPVIEYPFGSQPFNAINEPIDQLSLQVGASDTGLVLVGASGRLTFVKLEVQENLITGEASVTPAPLPLAAPGGPIQKVFLSTRRDDIYVVHSGRMLAHYRIRDLTSSTQPVDHALWPEGELTSAVTLLSAGQSLIVASNKGNINQWFNVRDPSAASGVVLSKIRDFDGMPGAITAMTEEHYRKGFAVGDAKGNLGLYYATSARQLEVRQVSSEPIVAIDINSRANGVVTVDAAGGIRSMVVSNEYPEVSFATLWLPVHYESYDQPEYIWQSTAESNDFEPKLSLAPLTFGTLKAAFYAMLLSIPLAIGAAICSAYFMAPKMRQIVKPSVEIMEALPTVILGFLAGLWLAPLVELNLMATLLLFVVIPVSFVVAAWVWEYVPESITAKVPPGWETLLLVPVCIFAIWFSFLIGGPIEAIFFDGDLPHFLSSELGIKYEQRNSLVVGIAMGFAVTPTIYSIAEDAIFSVPKHLTSGSLALGATPWQTLTRVVLLTASPGIFSAIMIGLGRAVGETMIVLMATGNTAVMDMSIFQGFRTLSANIGVEMPEAAVGTTHYRLLFMSALVLFVFTF
;
A
#
# COMPACT_ATOMS: atom_id res chain seq x y z
N ALA A 1 58.80 60.52 2.73
CA ALA A 1 58.36 60.77 4.12
C ALA A 1 58.27 59.40 4.80
N VAL A 2 59.30 58.92 5.51
CA VAL A 2 59.53 59.14 6.97
C VAL A 2 58.32 58.58 7.75
N HIS A 3 58.37 57.52 8.58
CA HIS A 3 59.44 56.98 9.42
C HIS A 3 59.17 55.54 9.92
N ASN A 4 60.27 54.78 10.04
CA ASN A 4 60.55 53.54 10.79
C ASN A 4 59.87 53.34 12.17
N LYS A 5 59.67 52.07 12.55
CA LYS A 5 60.27 51.42 13.77
C LYS A 5 59.84 49.94 13.90
N THR A 6 60.72 49.01 13.51
CA THR A 6 61.52 48.10 14.38
C THR A 6 60.84 46.79 14.77
N ASN A 7 61.13 45.75 13.95
CA ASN A 7 61.26 44.37 14.41
C ASN A 7 62.29 44.33 15.54
N LEU A 8 61.86 43.96 16.73
CA LEU A 8 62.70 43.96 17.93
C LEU A 8 62.35 42.76 18.81
N PHE A 9 62.33 41.57 18.21
CA PHE A 9 62.50 40.29 18.90
C PHE A 9 63.22 39.27 18.00
N ASP A 10 64.27 39.73 17.31
CA ASP A 10 65.44 38.89 17.02
C ASP A 10 66.42 39.10 18.16
N SER A 11 66.31 38.27 19.19
CA SER A 11 67.37 37.98 20.15
C SER A 11 67.54 36.47 20.14
N PRO A 12 68.76 35.94 20.07
CA PRO A 12 68.99 34.51 20.10
C PRO A 12 68.62 34.05 21.50
N LEU A 13 67.41 33.53 21.67
CA LEU A 13 67.10 32.65 22.78
C LEU A 13 67.98 31.43 22.56
N THR A 14 69.16 31.50 23.18
CA THR A 14 69.81 30.41 23.89
C THR A 14 69.26 29.05 23.48
N GLU A 15 70.11 28.32 22.77
CA GLU A 15 70.04 26.86 22.65
C GLU A 15 69.76 26.26 24.04
N ILE A 16 68.48 26.11 24.36
CA ILE A 16 68.04 25.05 25.23
C ILE A 16 68.16 23.84 24.33
N PRO A 17 69.07 22.88 24.60
CA PRO A 17 69.08 21.67 23.84
C PRO A 17 67.70 21.07 23.99
N MET A 18 66.96 21.01 22.87
CA MET A 18 65.82 20.13 22.75
C MET A 18 66.37 18.72 22.98
N ALA A 19 66.45 18.32 24.24
CA ALA A 19 66.12 16.98 24.63
C ALA A 19 64.68 16.81 24.16
N THR A 20 64.55 16.42 22.89
CA THR A 20 63.32 16.00 22.24
C THR A 20 62.87 14.81 23.05
N ASP A 21 62.05 15.13 24.04
CA ASP A 21 61.49 14.19 24.96
C ASP A 21 60.74 13.18 24.10
N ARG A 22 61.23 11.93 24.02
CA ARG A 22 60.63 10.84 23.22
C ARG A 22 59.11 10.79 23.37
N LYS A 23 58.61 11.24 24.54
CA LYS A 23 57.21 11.42 24.88
C LYS A 23 56.47 12.44 24.01
N MET A 24 57.05 13.59 23.68
CA MET A 24 56.42 14.63 22.86
C MET A 24 56.37 14.22 21.38
N ALA A 25 57.44 13.61 20.85
CA ALA A 25 57.42 13.03 19.50
C ALA A 25 56.42 11.87 19.38
N SER A 26 56.35 11.00 20.41
CA SER A 26 55.33 9.95 20.50
C SER A 26 53.91 10.53 20.55
N ARG A 27 53.71 11.64 21.25
CA ARG A 27 52.40 12.31 21.35
C ARG A 27 51.96 12.92 20.03
N LEU A 28 52.85 13.63 19.32
CA LEU A 28 52.55 14.19 17.99
C LEU A 28 52.28 13.10 16.95
N LEU A 29 52.98 11.96 17.03
CA LEU A 29 52.73 10.81 16.16
C LEU A 29 51.37 10.16 16.46
N LYS A 30 51.03 10.01 17.75
CA LYS A 30 49.70 9.56 18.18
C LYS A 30 48.60 10.52 17.72
N ASP A 31 48.77 11.84 17.88
CA ASP A 31 47.79 12.83 17.44
C ASP A 31 47.58 12.80 15.92
N ARG A 32 48.65 12.66 15.13
CA ARG A 32 48.53 12.48 13.67
C ARG A 32 47.84 11.18 13.31
N LEU A 33 48.16 10.08 13.98
CA LEU A 33 47.52 8.78 13.76
C LEU A 33 46.02 8.88 14.08
N PHE A 34 45.65 9.46 15.23
CA PHE A 34 44.26 9.68 15.63
C PHE A 34 43.51 10.59 14.65
N LYS A 35 44.15 11.65 14.15
CA LYS A 35 43.54 12.50 13.11
C LYS A 35 43.23 11.70 11.84
N HIS A 36 44.16 10.87 11.37
CA HIS A 36 43.92 10.01 10.21
C HIS A 36 42.85 8.97 10.50
N LEU A 37 42.85 8.36 11.69
CA LEU A 37 41.85 7.39 12.11
C LEU A 37 40.44 8.01 12.16
N MET A 38 40.28 9.19 12.75
CA MET A 38 39.00 9.90 12.81
C MET A 38 38.53 10.31 11.41
N THR A 39 39.42 10.81 10.57
CA THR A 39 39.08 11.21 9.19
C THR A 39 38.67 10.01 8.35
N PHE A 40 39.43 8.91 8.44
CA PHE A 40 39.11 7.66 7.76
C PHE A 40 37.80 7.05 8.28
N GLY A 41 37.58 7.04 9.60
CA GLY A 41 36.33 6.57 10.21
C GLY A 41 35.12 7.38 9.75
N GLY A 42 35.21 8.71 9.81
CA GLY A 42 34.14 9.59 9.33
C GLY A 42 33.84 9.42 7.85
N LEU A 43 34.87 9.36 7.00
CA LEU A 43 34.69 9.11 5.56
C LEU A 43 34.08 7.73 5.29
N SER A 44 34.50 6.70 6.04
CA SER A 44 33.95 5.34 5.91
C SER A 44 32.46 5.29 6.25
N VAL A 45 32.00 6.04 7.25
CA VAL A 45 30.58 6.14 7.60
C VAL A 45 29.79 6.79 6.46
N ILE A 46 30.30 7.89 5.89
CA ILE A 46 29.65 8.57 4.75
C ILE A 46 29.57 7.62 3.54
N ILE A 47 30.65 6.89 3.25
CA ILE A 47 30.67 5.89 2.18
C ILE A 47 29.64 4.78 2.46
N ALA A 48 29.60 4.25 3.68
CA ALA A 48 28.64 3.21 4.04
C ALA A 48 27.19 3.67 3.91
N ILE A 49 26.85 4.85 4.42
CA ILE A 49 25.52 5.48 4.28
C ILE A 49 25.17 5.67 2.80
N SER A 50 26.12 6.15 1.99
CA SER A 50 25.93 6.33 0.54
C SER A 50 25.70 4.99 -0.17
N VAL A 51 26.47 3.95 0.16
CA VAL A 51 26.31 2.59 -0.40
C VAL A 51 24.95 2.01 -0.02
N ILE A 52 24.50 2.18 1.23
CA ILE A 52 23.16 1.76 1.66
C ILE A 52 22.10 2.49 0.83
N PHE A 53 22.20 3.81 0.66
CA PHE A 53 21.27 4.57 -0.16
C PHE A 53 21.20 4.05 -1.61
N PHE A 54 22.35 3.89 -2.28
CA PHE A 54 22.38 3.38 -3.65
C PHE A 54 21.88 1.93 -3.75
N PHE A 55 22.15 1.10 -2.75
CA PHE A 55 21.62 -0.24 -2.67
C PHE A 55 20.08 -0.24 -2.57
N LEU A 56 19.51 0.51 -1.61
CA LEU A 56 18.06 0.66 -1.47
C LEU A 56 17.44 1.18 -2.79
N LEU A 57 18.04 2.22 -3.37
CA LEU A 57 17.58 2.80 -4.63
C LEU A 57 17.61 1.77 -5.76
N SER A 58 18.67 0.94 -5.87
CA SER A 58 18.79 -0.09 -6.90
C SER A 58 17.73 -1.19 -6.79
N VAL A 59 17.30 -1.54 -5.57
CA VAL A 59 16.26 -2.55 -5.34
C VAL A 59 14.87 -1.98 -5.67
N VAL A 60 14.67 -0.68 -5.40
CA VAL A 60 13.40 0.03 -5.61
C VAL A 60 13.19 0.46 -7.06
N PHE A 61 14.25 0.90 -7.75
CA PHE A 61 14.18 1.48 -9.09
C PHE A 61 13.40 0.63 -10.12
N PRO A 62 13.54 -0.71 -10.18
CA PRO A 62 12.77 -1.55 -11.10
C PRO A 62 11.25 -1.44 -10.96
N VAL A 63 10.72 -1.02 -9.81
CA VAL A 63 9.28 -0.85 -9.61
C VAL A 63 8.72 0.30 -10.46
N PHE A 64 9.55 1.28 -10.80
CA PHE A 64 9.16 2.46 -11.58
C PHE A 64 9.53 2.34 -13.06
N THR A 65 10.09 1.21 -13.50
CA THR A 65 10.38 1.02 -14.93
C THR A 65 9.08 0.94 -15.72
N PRO A 66 8.94 1.68 -16.83
CA PRO A 66 7.75 1.61 -17.66
C PRO A 66 7.57 0.22 -18.27
N ALA A 67 6.32 -0.13 -18.57
CA ALA A 67 6.05 -1.34 -19.31
C ALA A 67 6.71 -1.26 -20.70
N SER A 68 7.16 -2.39 -21.22
CA SER A 68 7.79 -2.45 -22.53
C SER A 68 7.24 -3.60 -23.36
N ILE A 69 6.87 -3.28 -24.60
CA ILE A 69 6.48 -4.26 -25.61
C ILE A 69 7.68 -4.44 -26.53
N LYS A 70 8.33 -5.62 -26.48
CA LYS A 70 9.42 -5.96 -27.41
C LYS A 70 8.85 -6.41 -28.75
N ASP A 71 9.68 -6.30 -29.79
CA ASP A 71 9.23 -6.39 -31.17
C ASP A 71 8.46 -7.68 -31.49
N PRO A 72 7.39 -7.56 -32.30
CA PRO A 72 6.46 -8.65 -32.57
C PRO A 72 7.12 -9.72 -33.43
N ASN A 73 7.07 -10.96 -32.98
CA ASN A 73 7.15 -12.07 -33.93
C ASN A 73 5.85 -12.06 -34.73
N THR A 74 5.98 -11.79 -36.02
CA THR A 74 4.84 -11.64 -36.92
C THR A 74 4.77 -12.84 -37.85
N PHE A 75 3.61 -13.48 -37.93
CA PHE A 75 3.35 -14.52 -38.91
C PHE A 75 1.98 -14.27 -39.55
N GLN A 76 1.89 -14.45 -40.86
CA GLN A 76 0.60 -14.38 -41.54
C GLN A 76 -0.06 -15.75 -41.50
N THR A 77 -1.33 -15.82 -41.08
CA THR A 77 -2.15 -16.97 -41.42
C THR A 77 -2.68 -16.80 -42.83
N THR A 78 -2.98 -17.91 -43.51
CA THR A 78 -3.84 -17.91 -44.70
C THR A 78 -5.07 -17.05 -44.42
N ALA A 79 -5.38 -16.15 -45.35
CA ALA A 79 -6.36 -15.07 -45.19
C ALA A 79 -7.64 -15.51 -44.46
N LEU A 80 -8.17 -14.62 -43.61
CA LEU A 80 -9.50 -14.69 -42.97
C LEU A 80 -10.65 -14.62 -44.01
N SER A 81 -10.48 -15.18 -45.20
CA SER A 81 -11.53 -15.36 -46.22
C SER A 81 -12.48 -16.53 -45.90
N GLY A 82 -12.54 -16.94 -44.62
CA GLY A 82 -13.31 -18.07 -44.10
C GLY A 82 -14.33 -17.65 -43.03
N PRO A 83 -14.71 -18.55 -42.12
CA PRO A 83 -15.64 -18.23 -41.02
C PRO A 83 -15.09 -17.12 -40.12
N LYS A 84 -15.97 -16.39 -39.42
CA LYS A 84 -15.60 -15.26 -38.55
C LYS A 84 -14.85 -15.76 -37.32
N LEU A 85 -13.75 -15.11 -36.96
CA LEU A 85 -13.02 -15.37 -35.71
C LEU A 85 -13.86 -14.90 -34.50
N LEU A 86 -14.04 -15.78 -33.52
CA LEU A 86 -14.82 -15.53 -32.30
C LEU A 86 -13.92 -15.24 -31.09
N ASP A 87 -12.84 -16.00 -30.91
CA ASP A 87 -11.88 -15.81 -29.82
C ASP A 87 -10.50 -16.32 -30.19
N VAL A 88 -9.50 -15.79 -29.50
CA VAL A 88 -8.10 -16.22 -29.57
C VAL A 88 -7.60 -16.48 -28.16
N MET A 89 -6.82 -17.55 -27.98
CA MET A 89 -6.21 -17.87 -26.69
C MET A 89 -4.82 -18.47 -26.89
N THR A 90 -3.92 -18.19 -25.96
CA THR A 90 -2.53 -18.64 -25.99
C THR A 90 -2.19 -19.51 -24.79
N ASP A 91 -1.21 -20.38 -24.96
CA ASP A 91 -0.65 -21.12 -23.85
C ASP A 91 0.27 -20.23 -22.99
N GLU A 92 0.63 -20.73 -21.82
CA GLU A 92 1.50 -20.03 -20.86
C GLU A 92 2.86 -19.63 -21.45
N GLY A 93 3.43 -20.45 -22.35
CA GLY A 93 4.73 -20.25 -22.98
C GLY A 93 4.72 -19.38 -24.24
N ARG A 94 3.54 -19.01 -24.76
CA ARG A 94 3.38 -18.31 -26.06
C ARG A 94 3.94 -19.13 -27.23
N GLU A 95 3.83 -20.45 -27.12
CA GLU A 95 4.26 -21.44 -28.10
C GLU A 95 3.10 -21.86 -29.01
N THR A 96 1.86 -21.89 -28.50
CA THR A 96 0.67 -22.36 -29.21
C THR A 96 -0.45 -21.31 -29.14
N VAL A 97 -1.12 -21.09 -30.26
CA VAL A 97 -2.33 -20.25 -30.34
C VAL A 97 -3.54 -21.10 -30.74
N SER A 98 -4.65 -20.88 -30.03
CA SER A 98 -5.96 -21.43 -30.33
C SER A 98 -6.84 -20.33 -30.92
N MET A 99 -7.57 -20.66 -31.99
CA MET A 99 -8.52 -19.77 -32.65
C MET A 99 -9.86 -20.49 -32.80
N VAL A 100 -10.91 -19.86 -32.30
CA VAL A 100 -12.28 -20.38 -32.39
C VAL A 100 -13.03 -19.63 -33.48
N TYR A 101 -13.62 -20.36 -34.43
CA TYR A 101 -14.33 -19.80 -35.57
C TYR A 101 -15.85 -20.02 -35.49
N SER A 102 -16.60 -19.18 -36.20
CA SER A 102 -18.07 -19.18 -36.20
C SER A 102 -18.73 -20.41 -36.84
N ASP A 103 -17.97 -21.31 -37.45
CA ASP A 103 -18.48 -22.58 -37.99
C ASP A 103 -18.30 -23.75 -37.00
N GLY A 104 -17.80 -23.48 -35.79
CA GLY A 104 -17.46 -24.48 -34.78
C GLY A 104 -16.10 -25.12 -34.98
N THR A 105 -15.27 -24.61 -35.89
CA THR A 105 -13.89 -25.07 -36.06
C THR A 105 -12.98 -24.39 -35.03
N ILE A 106 -12.18 -25.20 -34.33
CA ILE A 106 -11.10 -24.73 -33.45
C ILE A 106 -9.77 -25.13 -34.09
N LEU A 107 -8.93 -24.13 -34.37
CA LEU A 107 -7.60 -24.32 -34.92
C LEU A 107 -6.54 -24.13 -33.84
N PHE A 108 -5.58 -25.04 -33.81
CA PHE A 108 -4.38 -24.93 -33.01
C PHE A 108 -3.17 -24.81 -33.92
N LYS A 109 -2.38 -23.77 -33.70
CA LYS A 109 -1.15 -23.53 -34.47
C LYS A 109 0.02 -23.32 -33.55
N ASP A 110 1.17 -23.82 -33.97
CA ASP A 110 2.44 -23.46 -33.36
C ASP A 110 2.75 -22.02 -33.76
N PHE A 111 3.00 -21.20 -32.75
CA PHE A 111 3.19 -19.77 -32.92
C PHE A 111 4.53 -19.47 -33.61
N LYS A 112 5.58 -20.25 -33.36
CA LYS A 112 6.94 -19.98 -33.88
C LYS A 112 7.10 -20.36 -35.35
N SER A 113 6.51 -21.48 -35.75
CA SER A 113 6.61 -22.05 -37.10
C SER A 113 5.41 -21.71 -37.98
N GLY A 114 4.30 -21.26 -37.38
CA GLY A 114 3.02 -21.06 -38.07
C GLY A 114 2.36 -22.37 -38.53
N GLN A 115 2.94 -23.53 -38.21
CA GLN A 115 2.41 -24.82 -38.60
C GLN A 115 1.12 -25.14 -37.85
N MET A 116 0.18 -25.78 -38.56
CA MET A 116 -1.03 -26.30 -37.94
C MET A 116 -0.69 -27.53 -37.09
N LEU A 117 -0.98 -27.46 -35.80
CA LEU A 117 -0.77 -28.56 -34.86
C LEU A 117 -1.97 -29.51 -34.86
N SER A 118 -3.17 -28.94 -34.79
CA SER A 118 -4.42 -29.70 -34.77
C SER A 118 -5.58 -28.83 -35.24
N GLN A 119 -6.58 -29.47 -35.81
CA GLN A 119 -7.86 -28.87 -36.15
C GLN A 119 -8.95 -29.78 -35.60
N THR A 120 -9.79 -29.21 -34.73
CA THR A 120 -10.93 -29.91 -34.14
C THR A 120 -12.20 -29.22 -34.57
N ARG A 121 -13.15 -29.98 -35.14
CA ARG A 121 -14.49 -29.47 -35.41
C ARG A 121 -15.41 -29.96 -34.29
N LEU A 122 -16.07 -29.02 -33.61
CA LEU A 122 -17.01 -29.34 -32.55
C LEU A 122 -18.22 -30.10 -33.11
N GLU A 123 -18.77 -31.02 -32.32
CA GLU A 123 -19.94 -31.83 -32.70
C GLU A 123 -21.21 -30.97 -32.64
N LEU A 124 -21.58 -30.39 -33.80
CA LEU A 124 -22.78 -29.57 -33.94
C LEU A 124 -23.91 -30.37 -34.63
N PRO A 125 -25.19 -30.16 -34.25
CA PRO A 125 -26.33 -30.79 -34.90
C PRO A 125 -26.37 -30.45 -36.39
N SER A 126 -26.75 -31.42 -37.22
CA SER A 126 -26.76 -31.26 -38.68
C SER A 126 -27.66 -30.10 -39.12
N GLY A 127 -27.09 -29.15 -39.87
CA GLY A 127 -27.81 -28.00 -40.42
C GLY A 127 -28.00 -26.82 -39.44
N VAL A 128 -27.50 -26.91 -38.21
CA VAL A 128 -27.59 -25.84 -37.22
C VAL A 128 -26.31 -25.00 -37.21
N GLN A 129 -26.46 -23.67 -37.28
CA GLN A 129 -25.36 -22.71 -37.29
C GLN A 129 -25.11 -22.12 -35.89
N VAL A 130 -23.87 -21.68 -35.65
CA VAL A 130 -23.51 -20.91 -34.45
C VAL A 130 -23.99 -19.47 -34.63
N THR A 131 -24.77 -18.97 -33.67
CA THR A 131 -25.30 -17.60 -33.69
C THR A 131 -24.61 -16.69 -32.69
N SER A 132 -24.09 -17.23 -31.59
CA SER A 132 -23.40 -16.44 -30.57
C SER A 132 -22.25 -17.21 -29.91
N PHE A 133 -21.37 -16.44 -29.28
CA PHE A 133 -20.21 -16.94 -28.54
C PHE A 133 -20.14 -16.23 -27.18
N GLY A 134 -19.98 -17.03 -26.13
CA GLY A 134 -19.73 -16.55 -24.79
C GLY A 134 -18.44 -17.14 -24.24
N ARG A 135 -17.75 -16.37 -23.41
CA ARG A 135 -16.52 -16.77 -22.73
C ARG A 135 -16.70 -16.53 -21.22
N GLY A 136 -16.23 -17.48 -20.42
CA GLY A 136 -16.10 -17.29 -18.97
C GLY A 136 -14.85 -16.50 -18.62
N GLU A 137 -14.48 -16.44 -17.34
CA GLU A 137 -13.21 -15.82 -16.94
C GLU A 137 -12.02 -16.45 -17.68
N ARG A 138 -11.04 -15.64 -18.14
CA ARG A 138 -9.84 -16.13 -18.85
C ARG A 138 -9.10 -17.24 -18.09
N SER A 139 -9.06 -17.18 -16.77
CA SER A 139 -8.47 -18.21 -15.88
C SER A 139 -9.11 -19.60 -16.06
N SER A 140 -10.43 -19.65 -16.30
CA SER A 140 -11.21 -20.88 -16.44
C SER A 140 -10.98 -21.59 -17.77
N ARG A 141 -10.61 -20.84 -18.82
CA ARG A 141 -10.48 -21.31 -20.21
C ARG A 141 -11.77 -21.92 -20.79
N ILE A 142 -12.92 -21.60 -20.20
CA ILE A 142 -14.22 -22.11 -20.60
C ILE A 142 -14.87 -21.14 -21.59
N SER A 143 -15.43 -21.70 -22.66
CA SER A 143 -16.16 -21.00 -23.70
C SER A 143 -17.45 -21.74 -24.03
N ALA A 144 -18.39 -21.05 -24.68
CA ALA A 144 -19.62 -21.64 -25.13
C ALA A 144 -20.11 -21.07 -26.45
N LEU A 145 -20.76 -21.93 -27.24
CA LEU A 145 -21.42 -21.59 -28.48
C LEU A 145 -22.93 -21.64 -28.27
N GLY A 146 -23.61 -20.54 -28.62
CA GLY A 146 -25.06 -20.52 -28.77
C GLY A 146 -25.44 -20.85 -30.21
N LEU A 147 -26.44 -21.70 -30.37
CA LEU A 147 -26.86 -22.25 -31.65
C LEU A 147 -28.20 -21.66 -32.12
N ALA A 148 -28.44 -21.70 -33.43
CA ALA A 148 -29.65 -21.18 -34.07
C ALA A 148 -30.94 -21.90 -33.63
N ASN A 149 -30.83 -23.08 -33.04
CA ASN A 149 -31.97 -23.86 -32.52
C ASN A 149 -32.18 -23.69 -31.00
N GLY A 150 -31.40 -22.83 -30.34
CA GLY A 150 -31.53 -22.56 -28.90
C GLY A 150 -30.75 -23.50 -27.98
N GLN A 151 -29.94 -24.39 -28.57
CA GLN A 151 -29.00 -25.21 -27.82
C GLN A 151 -27.69 -24.46 -27.50
N VAL A 152 -27.01 -24.88 -26.44
CA VAL A 152 -25.69 -24.37 -26.03
C VAL A 152 -24.70 -25.52 -25.95
N LEU A 153 -23.51 -25.31 -26.50
CA LEU A 153 -22.36 -26.21 -26.34
C LEU A 153 -21.28 -25.51 -25.52
N VAL A 154 -20.90 -26.10 -24.39
CA VAL A 154 -19.82 -25.58 -23.53
C VAL A 154 -18.60 -26.45 -23.71
N PHE A 155 -17.45 -25.82 -23.91
CA PHE A 155 -16.17 -26.49 -24.07
C PHE A 155 -15.07 -25.73 -23.34
N LYS A 156 -14.01 -26.45 -22.99
CA LYS A 156 -12.83 -25.91 -22.33
C LYS A 156 -11.62 -26.19 -23.19
N THR A 157 -10.85 -25.15 -23.48
CA THR A 157 -9.62 -25.28 -24.26
C THR A 157 -8.44 -25.42 -23.30
N GLU A 158 -7.82 -26.59 -23.27
CA GLU A 158 -6.68 -26.91 -22.41
C GLU A 158 -5.39 -27.11 -23.20
N PHE A 159 -4.26 -26.79 -22.54
CA PHE A 159 -2.92 -26.98 -23.10
C PHE A 159 -2.15 -27.93 -22.19
N LYS A 160 -2.18 -29.23 -22.49
CA LYS A 160 -1.52 -30.25 -21.66
C LYS A 160 -0.03 -30.28 -21.98
N VAL A 161 0.80 -30.07 -20.96
CA VAL A 161 2.26 -30.15 -21.09
C VAL A 161 2.70 -31.59 -20.85
N SER A 162 3.46 -32.15 -21.79
CA SER A 162 4.06 -33.48 -21.70
C SER A 162 5.54 -33.43 -22.09
N PHE A 163 6.31 -34.47 -21.76
CA PHE A 163 7.74 -34.57 -22.07
C PHE A 163 8.09 -35.87 -22.81
N PRO A 164 7.52 -36.10 -24.01
CA PRO A 164 7.93 -37.24 -24.82
C PRO A 164 9.42 -37.10 -25.19
N ASN A 165 10.22 -38.13 -24.89
CA ASN A 165 11.67 -38.14 -25.12
C ASN A 165 12.43 -36.96 -24.50
N ASP A 166 12.04 -36.52 -23.29
CA ASP A 166 12.60 -35.37 -22.57
C ASP A 166 12.46 -34.01 -23.31
N VAL A 167 11.60 -33.93 -24.32
CA VAL A 167 11.28 -32.68 -25.03
C VAL A 167 9.91 -32.17 -24.59
N LYS A 168 9.87 -30.97 -24.00
CA LYS A 168 8.61 -30.30 -23.65
C LYS A 168 7.75 -30.16 -24.90
N THR A 169 6.56 -30.78 -24.86
CA THR A 169 5.58 -30.76 -25.95
C THR A 169 4.23 -30.34 -25.37
N ILE A 170 3.62 -29.32 -25.97
CA ILE A 170 2.30 -28.81 -25.57
C ILE A 170 1.25 -29.41 -26.50
N THR A 171 0.35 -30.22 -25.93
CA THR A 171 -0.74 -30.85 -26.66
C THR A 171 -2.04 -30.12 -26.34
N PRO A 172 -2.63 -29.39 -27.30
CA PRO A 172 -3.93 -28.78 -27.09
C PRO A 172 -5.03 -29.85 -27.05
N VAL A 173 -5.95 -29.73 -26.09
CA VAL A 173 -7.07 -30.65 -25.89
C VAL A 173 -8.33 -29.83 -25.67
N ILE A 174 -9.44 -30.27 -26.28
CA ILE A 174 -10.77 -29.74 -25.98
C ILE A 174 -11.43 -30.70 -24.98
N GLU A 175 -11.82 -30.17 -23.83
CA GLU A 175 -12.60 -30.88 -22.82
C GLU A 175 -14.04 -30.36 -22.83
N TYR A 176 -14.99 -31.20 -22.45
CA TYR A 176 -16.41 -30.86 -22.44
C TYR A 176 -16.96 -30.99 -21.02
N PRO A 177 -16.96 -29.90 -20.22
CA PRO A 177 -17.38 -29.95 -18.81
C PRO A 177 -18.80 -30.50 -18.59
N PHE A 178 -19.66 -30.38 -19.60
CA PHE A 178 -21.07 -30.75 -19.56
C PHE A 178 -21.45 -31.81 -20.62
N GLY A 179 -20.46 -32.54 -21.16
CA GLY A 179 -20.64 -33.49 -22.25
C GLY A 179 -20.45 -32.87 -23.64
N SER A 180 -20.11 -33.71 -24.63
CA SER A 180 -19.76 -33.26 -26.00
C SER A 180 -20.97 -32.83 -26.84
N GLN A 181 -22.18 -33.19 -26.41
CA GLN A 181 -23.41 -32.89 -27.12
C GLN A 181 -24.04 -31.59 -26.58
N PRO A 182 -24.53 -30.69 -27.45
CA PRO A 182 -25.20 -29.48 -27.01
C PRO A 182 -26.50 -29.78 -26.25
N PHE A 183 -26.76 -29.05 -25.16
CA PHE A 183 -28.01 -29.16 -24.40
C PHE A 183 -28.98 -28.03 -24.78
N ASN A 184 -30.29 -28.29 -24.66
CA ASN A 184 -31.32 -27.29 -24.99
C ASN A 184 -31.45 -26.26 -23.85
N ALA A 185 -31.13 -25.00 -24.11
CA ALA A 185 -31.19 -23.94 -23.09
C ALA A 185 -32.44 -23.07 -23.23
N ILE A 186 -32.78 -22.66 -24.46
CA ILE A 186 -34.01 -21.93 -24.81
C ILE A 186 -34.56 -22.46 -26.14
N ASN A 187 -35.81 -22.12 -26.49
CA ASN A 187 -36.46 -22.63 -27.71
C ASN A 187 -36.43 -21.63 -28.89
N GLU A 188 -35.37 -20.82 -28.99
CA GLU A 188 -35.18 -19.81 -30.04
C GLU A 188 -33.67 -19.58 -30.33
N PRO A 189 -33.29 -18.99 -31.48
CA PRO A 189 -31.88 -18.69 -31.77
C PRO A 189 -31.26 -17.78 -30.69
N ILE A 190 -30.01 -18.06 -30.31
CA ILE A 190 -29.30 -17.32 -29.25
C ILE A 190 -28.42 -16.23 -29.88
N ASP A 191 -28.76 -14.96 -29.69
CA ASP A 191 -28.03 -13.81 -30.25
C ASP A 191 -26.87 -13.35 -29.37
N GLN A 192 -26.99 -13.46 -28.05
CA GLN A 192 -25.92 -13.16 -27.10
C GLN A 192 -25.89 -14.22 -25.99
N LEU A 193 -24.68 -14.50 -25.51
CA LEU A 193 -24.40 -15.54 -24.52
C LEU A 193 -23.26 -15.08 -23.61
N SER A 194 -23.45 -15.21 -22.30
CA SER A 194 -22.39 -15.13 -21.30
C SER A 194 -22.56 -16.29 -20.33
N LEU A 195 -21.44 -16.83 -19.83
CA LEU A 195 -21.45 -17.95 -18.91
C LEU A 195 -20.37 -17.78 -17.85
N GLN A 196 -20.63 -18.33 -16.66
CA GLN A 196 -19.65 -18.49 -15.60
C GLN A 196 -19.82 -19.86 -14.95
N VAL A 197 -18.72 -20.59 -14.88
CA VAL A 197 -18.68 -21.95 -14.31
C VAL A 197 -17.91 -21.89 -13.00
N GLY A 198 -18.59 -22.19 -11.89
CA GLY A 198 -17.96 -22.36 -10.59
C GLY A 198 -17.82 -23.84 -10.22
N ALA A 199 -17.20 -24.12 -9.08
CA ALA A 199 -16.99 -25.49 -8.60
C ALA A 199 -18.30 -26.26 -8.30
N SER A 200 -19.37 -25.56 -7.90
CA SER A 200 -20.64 -26.17 -7.46
C SER A 200 -21.88 -25.64 -8.16
N ASP A 201 -21.75 -24.59 -8.98
CA ASP A 201 -22.89 -23.94 -9.61
C ASP A 201 -22.42 -23.23 -10.90
N THR A 202 -23.24 -23.29 -11.94
CA THR A 202 -22.96 -22.74 -13.27
C THR A 202 -24.15 -21.93 -13.73
N GLY A 203 -23.89 -20.70 -14.16
CA GLY A 203 -24.91 -19.78 -14.67
C GLY A 203 -24.62 -19.38 -16.11
N LEU A 204 -25.70 -19.19 -16.87
CA LEU A 204 -25.68 -18.59 -18.20
C LEU A 204 -26.66 -17.43 -18.27
N VAL A 205 -26.33 -16.43 -19.08
CA VAL A 205 -27.23 -15.35 -19.46
C VAL A 205 -27.35 -15.39 -20.97
N LEU A 206 -28.58 -15.52 -21.46
CA LEU A 206 -28.92 -15.70 -22.87
C LEU A 206 -29.81 -14.56 -23.33
N VAL A 207 -29.61 -14.11 -24.56
CA VAL A 207 -30.55 -13.25 -25.28
C VAL A 207 -31.02 -14.00 -26.51
N GLY A 208 -32.32 -14.31 -26.56
CA GLY A 208 -32.94 -14.94 -27.72
C GLY A 208 -33.19 -13.94 -28.86
N ALA A 209 -33.40 -14.43 -30.07
CA ALA A 209 -33.71 -13.62 -31.26
C ALA A 209 -34.98 -12.74 -31.11
N SER A 210 -35.90 -13.11 -30.21
CA SER A 210 -37.04 -12.25 -29.84
C SER A 210 -36.66 -11.05 -28.96
N GLY A 211 -35.39 -10.90 -28.57
CA GLY A 211 -34.91 -9.89 -27.63
C GLY A 211 -35.15 -10.23 -26.16
N ARG A 212 -35.64 -11.45 -25.85
CA ARG A 212 -35.88 -11.89 -24.47
C ARG A 212 -34.58 -12.25 -23.76
N LEU A 213 -34.35 -11.60 -22.61
CA LEU A 213 -33.25 -11.89 -21.70
C LEU A 213 -33.64 -13.06 -20.78
N THR A 214 -32.81 -14.08 -20.67
CA THR A 214 -33.05 -15.27 -19.84
C THR A 214 -31.81 -15.62 -19.04
N PHE A 215 -31.94 -15.76 -17.72
CA PHE A 215 -30.91 -16.36 -16.87
C PHE A 215 -31.17 -17.86 -16.77
N VAL A 216 -30.15 -18.69 -16.99
CA VAL A 216 -30.26 -20.14 -16.94
C VAL A 216 -29.27 -20.66 -15.91
N LYS A 217 -29.77 -21.30 -14.86
CA LYS A 217 -28.94 -22.05 -13.92
C LYS A 217 -28.79 -23.47 -14.43
N LEU A 218 -27.57 -24.02 -14.44
CA LEU A 218 -27.33 -25.42 -14.78
C LEU A 218 -27.23 -26.25 -13.51
N GLU A 219 -28.10 -27.23 -13.39
CA GLU A 219 -27.96 -28.30 -12.39
C GLU A 219 -27.27 -29.49 -13.05
N VAL A 220 -26.06 -29.81 -12.57
CA VAL A 220 -25.28 -30.93 -13.07
C VAL A 220 -25.47 -32.12 -12.11
N GLN A 221 -26.01 -33.23 -12.63
CA GLN A 221 -26.12 -34.48 -11.90
C GLN A 221 -25.17 -35.50 -12.53
N GLU A 222 -24.13 -35.88 -11.80
CA GLU A 222 -23.18 -36.90 -12.21
C GLU A 222 -23.66 -38.29 -11.79
N ASN A 223 -23.70 -39.22 -12.74
CA ASN A 223 -24.03 -40.61 -12.45
C ASN A 223 -22.82 -41.28 -11.79
N LEU A 224 -22.95 -41.61 -10.50
CA LEU A 224 -21.88 -42.22 -9.69
C LEU A 224 -21.37 -43.58 -10.21
N ILE A 225 -22.10 -44.24 -11.11
CA ILE A 225 -21.74 -45.55 -11.67
C ILE A 225 -21.10 -45.41 -13.06
N THR A 226 -21.66 -44.57 -13.93
CA THR A 226 -21.18 -44.40 -15.32
C THR A 226 -20.21 -43.23 -15.50
N GLY A 227 -20.15 -42.31 -14.54
CA GLY A 227 -19.38 -41.06 -14.65
C GLY A 227 -19.99 -40.05 -15.65
N GLU A 228 -21.17 -40.34 -16.22
CA GLU A 228 -21.83 -39.42 -17.15
C GLU A 228 -22.54 -38.30 -16.40
N ALA A 229 -22.20 -37.06 -16.74
CA ALA A 229 -22.88 -35.87 -16.25
C ALA A 229 -24.13 -35.58 -17.09
N SER A 230 -25.29 -35.51 -16.44
CA SER A 230 -26.52 -34.99 -17.02
C SER A 230 -26.73 -33.55 -16.59
N VAL A 231 -27.03 -32.68 -17.54
CA VAL A 231 -27.24 -31.25 -17.28
C VAL A 231 -28.72 -30.93 -17.44
N THR A 232 -29.32 -30.38 -16.38
CA THR A 232 -30.70 -29.91 -16.37
C THR A 232 -30.70 -28.38 -16.30
N PRO A 233 -31.04 -27.68 -17.40
CA PRO A 233 -31.15 -26.24 -17.42
C PRO A 233 -32.44 -25.76 -16.73
N ALA A 234 -32.33 -24.77 -15.86
CA ALA A 234 -33.46 -24.09 -15.22
C ALA A 234 -33.56 -22.63 -15.74
N PRO A 235 -34.30 -22.38 -16.84
CA PRO A 235 -34.42 -21.06 -17.44
C PRO A 235 -35.39 -20.16 -16.66
N LEU A 236 -34.94 -18.94 -16.37
CA LEU A 236 -35.68 -17.86 -15.74
C LEU A 236 -35.69 -16.64 -16.67
N PRO A 237 -36.80 -16.35 -17.37
CA PRO A 237 -36.91 -15.15 -18.19
C PRO A 237 -36.88 -13.91 -17.30
N LEU A 238 -36.16 -12.88 -17.72
CA LEU A 238 -36.01 -11.60 -17.01
C LEU A 238 -36.70 -10.47 -17.77
N ALA A 239 -37.07 -9.39 -17.06
CA ALA A 239 -37.59 -8.20 -17.70
C ALA A 239 -36.50 -7.59 -18.61
N ALA A 240 -36.80 -7.39 -19.90
CA ALA A 240 -35.87 -6.80 -20.83
C ALA A 240 -35.63 -5.31 -20.53
N PRO A 241 -34.42 -4.79 -20.75
CA PRO A 241 -34.15 -3.37 -20.62
C PRO A 241 -34.87 -2.56 -21.72
N GLY A 242 -34.99 -1.24 -21.54
CA GLY A 242 -35.80 -0.36 -22.39
C GLY A 242 -35.35 -0.17 -23.86
N GLY A 243 -34.43 -0.98 -24.37
CA GLY A 243 -33.94 -0.89 -25.75
C GLY A 243 -33.17 -2.14 -26.21
N PRO A 244 -32.64 -2.13 -27.45
CA PRO A 244 -32.01 -3.31 -28.04
C PRO A 244 -30.74 -3.70 -27.28
N ILE A 245 -30.65 -4.98 -26.91
CA ILE A 245 -29.51 -5.55 -26.19
C ILE A 245 -28.36 -5.77 -27.16
N GLN A 246 -27.18 -5.29 -26.79
CA GLN A 246 -25.95 -5.39 -27.59
C GLN A 246 -24.99 -6.42 -27.02
N LYS A 247 -24.88 -6.48 -25.69
CA LYS A 247 -24.01 -7.45 -25.02
C LYS A 247 -24.47 -7.73 -23.61
N VAL A 248 -24.22 -8.95 -23.14
CA VAL A 248 -24.53 -9.39 -21.78
C VAL A 248 -23.28 -9.96 -21.11
N PHE A 249 -23.17 -9.76 -19.82
CA PHE A 249 -22.08 -10.30 -18.99
C PHE A 249 -22.64 -10.83 -17.68
N LEU A 250 -22.14 -11.99 -17.28
CA LEU A 250 -22.37 -12.57 -15.97
C LEU A 250 -21.08 -12.41 -15.14
N SER A 251 -21.21 -11.79 -13.97
CA SER A 251 -20.12 -11.67 -12.98
C SER A 251 -19.57 -13.04 -12.57
N THR A 252 -18.26 -13.14 -12.31
CA THR A 252 -17.58 -14.40 -11.94
C THR A 252 -18.22 -15.05 -10.69
N ARG A 253 -18.62 -14.23 -9.72
CA ARG A 253 -19.31 -14.68 -8.50
C ARG A 253 -20.80 -14.99 -8.71
N ARG A 254 -21.34 -14.67 -9.89
CA ARG A 254 -22.75 -14.92 -10.28
C ARG A 254 -23.73 -14.25 -9.32
N ASP A 255 -23.37 -13.06 -8.85
CA ASP A 255 -24.17 -12.15 -8.06
C ASP A 255 -24.82 -11.05 -8.90
N ASP A 256 -24.19 -10.69 -10.03
CA ASP A 256 -24.62 -9.62 -10.93
C ASP A 256 -24.69 -10.03 -12.41
N ILE A 257 -25.68 -9.50 -13.13
CA ILE A 257 -25.81 -9.53 -14.59
C ILE A 257 -25.73 -8.09 -15.12
N TYR A 258 -24.89 -7.87 -16.12
CA TYR A 258 -24.70 -6.59 -16.78
C TYR A 258 -25.15 -6.67 -18.24
N VAL A 259 -26.02 -5.77 -18.66
CA VAL A 259 -26.59 -5.75 -20.02
C VAL A 259 -26.39 -4.39 -20.65
N VAL A 260 -25.57 -4.33 -21.71
CA VAL A 260 -25.41 -3.12 -22.51
C VAL A 260 -26.54 -3.04 -23.51
N HIS A 261 -27.31 -1.95 -23.48
CA HIS A 261 -28.42 -1.72 -24.39
C HIS A 261 -28.45 -0.28 -24.92
N SER A 262 -29.13 -0.09 -26.04
CA SER A 262 -29.28 1.23 -26.70
C SER A 262 -27.95 1.96 -27.00
N GLY A 263 -26.82 1.25 -27.00
CA GLY A 263 -25.50 1.78 -27.29
C GLY A 263 -24.82 2.55 -26.16
N ARG A 264 -25.55 3.01 -25.15
CA ARG A 264 -25.00 3.92 -24.13
C ARG A 264 -25.49 3.65 -22.71
N MET A 265 -26.37 2.67 -22.53
CA MET A 265 -26.97 2.35 -21.25
C MET A 265 -26.50 0.98 -20.78
N LEU A 266 -26.31 0.84 -19.48
CA LEU A 266 -25.98 -0.40 -18.79
C LEU A 266 -27.11 -0.73 -17.81
N ALA A 267 -27.85 -1.79 -18.11
CA ALA A 267 -28.84 -2.37 -17.22
C ALA A 267 -28.15 -3.36 -16.28
N HIS A 268 -28.33 -3.17 -14.97
CA HIS A 268 -27.76 -3.99 -13.91
C HIS A 268 -28.84 -4.78 -13.18
N TYR A 269 -28.68 -6.10 -13.11
CA TYR A 269 -29.56 -7.01 -12.37
C TYR A 269 -28.77 -7.74 -11.29
N ARG A 270 -29.34 -7.87 -10.08
CA ARG A 270 -28.76 -8.70 -9.01
C ARG A 270 -29.43 -10.07 -8.92
N ILE A 271 -28.60 -11.12 -8.86
CA ILE A 271 -29.01 -12.52 -8.92
C ILE A 271 -29.72 -12.98 -7.64
N ARG A 272 -29.33 -12.45 -6.47
CA ARG A 272 -29.87 -12.88 -5.16
C ARG A 272 -31.40 -12.79 -5.06
N ASP A 273 -32.01 -11.82 -5.75
CA ASP A 273 -33.45 -11.54 -5.69
C ASP A 273 -34.12 -11.69 -7.06
N LEU A 274 -33.58 -12.55 -7.95
CA LEU A 274 -34.12 -12.69 -9.30
C LEU A 274 -35.49 -13.36 -9.31
N THR A 275 -36.42 -12.66 -9.92
CA THR A 275 -37.74 -13.13 -10.34
C THR A 275 -37.96 -12.69 -11.78
N SER A 276 -38.97 -13.23 -12.44
CA SER A 276 -39.32 -12.79 -13.80
C SER A 276 -39.77 -11.32 -13.87
N SER A 277 -40.16 -10.74 -12.74
CA SER A 277 -40.56 -9.33 -12.61
C SER A 277 -39.42 -8.37 -12.22
N THR A 278 -38.21 -8.88 -11.94
CA THR A 278 -37.09 -8.06 -11.49
C THR A 278 -36.70 -7.05 -12.57
N GLN A 279 -36.82 -5.77 -12.24
CA GLN A 279 -36.43 -4.67 -13.13
C GLN A 279 -34.94 -4.35 -12.97
N PRO A 280 -34.23 -4.01 -14.06
CA PRO A 280 -32.86 -3.54 -13.97
C PRO A 280 -32.77 -2.13 -13.38
N VAL A 281 -31.60 -1.79 -12.87
CA VAL A 281 -31.19 -0.41 -12.65
C VAL A 281 -30.36 0.03 -13.87
N ASP A 282 -30.81 1.07 -14.56
CA ASP A 282 -30.14 1.59 -15.76
C ASP A 282 -29.14 2.69 -15.41
N HIS A 283 -27.93 2.55 -15.94
CA HIS A 283 -26.83 3.52 -15.80
C HIS A 283 -26.41 4.05 -17.17
N ALA A 284 -26.24 5.38 -17.30
CA ALA A 284 -25.70 5.97 -18.51
C ALA A 284 -24.17 5.82 -18.54
N LEU A 285 -23.66 5.03 -19.48
CA LEU A 285 -22.22 4.81 -19.70
C LEU A 285 -21.56 6.02 -20.35
N TRP A 286 -22.26 6.65 -21.29
CA TRP A 286 -21.75 7.70 -22.16
C TRP A 286 -22.76 8.84 -22.38
N PRO A 287 -22.27 10.08 -22.61
CA PRO A 287 -23.13 11.18 -23.04
C PRO A 287 -23.72 10.93 -24.44
N GLU A 288 -24.71 11.72 -24.82
CA GLU A 288 -25.31 11.60 -26.15
C GLU A 288 -24.29 11.80 -27.27
N GLY A 289 -24.34 10.95 -28.30
CA GLY A 289 -23.40 10.96 -29.43
C GLY A 289 -22.12 10.14 -29.22
N GLU A 290 -22.03 9.37 -28.13
CA GLU A 290 -20.96 8.40 -27.89
C GLU A 290 -21.57 7.02 -27.58
N LEU A 291 -21.02 5.97 -28.19
CA LEU A 291 -21.57 4.62 -28.12
C LEU A 291 -20.51 3.65 -27.61
N THR A 292 -20.94 2.69 -26.81
CA THR A 292 -20.14 1.56 -26.34
C THR A 292 -19.73 0.70 -27.53
N SER A 293 -18.43 0.47 -27.69
CA SER A 293 -17.89 -0.38 -28.75
C SER A 293 -17.33 -1.71 -28.22
N ALA A 294 -16.79 -1.72 -27.00
CA ALA A 294 -16.28 -2.92 -26.35
C ALA A 294 -16.48 -2.86 -24.84
N VAL A 295 -16.66 -4.02 -24.22
CA VAL A 295 -16.79 -4.18 -22.77
C VAL A 295 -16.13 -5.49 -22.35
N THR A 296 -15.44 -5.49 -21.21
CA THR A 296 -14.91 -6.70 -20.58
C THR A 296 -15.05 -6.66 -19.06
N LEU A 297 -15.12 -7.82 -18.43
CA LEU A 297 -14.97 -7.96 -16.98
C LEU A 297 -13.51 -8.26 -16.66
N LEU A 298 -12.96 -7.63 -15.63
CA LEU A 298 -11.62 -7.95 -15.12
C LEU A 298 -11.63 -9.25 -14.32
N SER A 299 -10.43 -9.77 -14.02
CA SER A 299 -10.26 -10.92 -13.13
C SER A 299 -11.03 -10.74 -11.82
N ALA A 300 -11.56 -11.84 -11.27
CA ALA A 300 -12.51 -11.90 -10.16
C ALA A 300 -13.93 -11.33 -10.43
N GLY A 301 -14.15 -10.68 -11.58
CA GLY A 301 -15.49 -10.34 -12.08
C GLY A 301 -16.24 -9.22 -11.36
N GLN A 302 -15.57 -8.43 -10.52
CA GLN A 302 -16.20 -7.30 -9.81
C GLN A 302 -16.11 -5.98 -10.59
N SER A 303 -15.10 -5.82 -11.44
CA SER A 303 -14.87 -4.62 -12.24
C SER A 303 -15.23 -4.81 -13.70
N LEU A 304 -16.03 -3.89 -14.23
CA LEU A 304 -16.41 -3.79 -15.63
C LEU A 304 -15.60 -2.66 -16.28
N ILE A 305 -14.92 -2.96 -17.38
CA ILE A 305 -14.29 -1.96 -18.25
C ILE A 305 -15.16 -1.75 -19.47
N VAL A 306 -15.52 -0.50 -19.72
CA VAL A 306 -16.36 -0.10 -20.85
C VAL A 306 -15.55 0.85 -21.72
N ALA A 307 -15.56 0.62 -23.02
CA ALA A 307 -14.93 1.48 -24.00
C ALA A 307 -15.90 1.97 -25.06
N SER A 308 -15.60 3.14 -25.61
CA SER A 308 -16.43 3.81 -26.60
C SER A 308 -15.87 3.75 -28.02
N ASN A 309 -16.75 4.03 -28.98
CA ASN A 309 -16.42 4.24 -30.39
C ASN A 309 -15.53 5.48 -30.64
N LYS A 310 -15.30 6.33 -29.62
CA LYS A 310 -14.37 7.47 -29.68
C LYS A 310 -13.00 7.15 -29.05
N GLY A 311 -12.81 5.96 -28.51
CA GLY A 311 -11.56 5.54 -27.87
C GLY A 311 -11.49 5.84 -26.37
N ASN A 312 -12.56 6.37 -25.75
CA ASN A 312 -12.60 6.59 -24.30
C ASN A 312 -12.81 5.27 -23.57
N ILE A 313 -12.24 5.14 -22.38
CA ILE A 313 -12.28 3.93 -21.56
C ILE A 313 -12.59 4.34 -20.11
N ASN A 314 -13.53 3.65 -19.47
CA ASN A 314 -13.84 3.84 -18.05
C ASN A 314 -14.10 2.53 -17.31
N GLN A 315 -14.02 2.58 -15.98
CA GLN A 315 -14.24 1.46 -15.08
C GLN A 315 -15.46 1.68 -14.20
N TRP A 316 -16.22 0.60 -13.99
CA TRP A 316 -17.39 0.53 -13.13
C TRP A 316 -17.29 -0.68 -12.20
N PHE A 317 -17.71 -0.52 -10.95
CA PHE A 317 -17.93 -1.65 -10.03
C PHE A 317 -18.95 -1.26 -8.96
N ASN A 318 -19.43 -2.26 -8.21
CA ASN A 318 -20.37 -2.07 -7.12
C ASN A 318 -19.69 -1.41 -5.90
N VAL A 319 -20.20 -0.25 -5.51
CA VAL A 319 -19.79 0.52 -4.33
C VAL A 319 -20.81 0.28 -3.22
N ARG A 320 -20.37 0.14 -1.97
CA ARG A 320 -21.29 -0.04 -0.84
C ARG A 320 -22.02 1.28 -0.56
N ASP A 321 -23.35 1.24 -0.53
CA ASP A 321 -24.19 2.39 -0.17
C ASP A 321 -25.30 1.91 0.78
N PRO A 322 -25.21 2.22 2.09
CA PRO A 322 -26.23 1.86 3.07
C PRO A 322 -27.62 2.44 2.78
N SER A 323 -27.70 3.52 1.99
CA SER A 323 -28.95 4.19 1.65
C SER A 323 -29.70 3.49 0.51
N ALA A 324 -28.99 2.69 -0.29
CA ALA A 324 -29.58 1.94 -1.38
C ALA A 324 -30.33 0.71 -0.84
N ALA A 325 -31.52 0.42 -1.38
CA ALA A 325 -32.30 -0.76 -1.01
C ALA A 325 -31.51 -2.08 -1.20
N SER A 326 -30.55 -2.09 -2.12
CA SER A 326 -29.64 -3.20 -2.39
C SER A 326 -28.42 -3.27 -1.46
N GLY A 327 -28.10 -2.20 -0.74
CA GLY A 327 -26.86 -2.02 0.02
C GLY A 327 -25.61 -1.75 -0.83
N VAL A 328 -25.73 -1.77 -2.16
CA VAL A 328 -24.66 -1.52 -3.14
C VAL A 328 -25.20 -0.81 -4.38
N VAL A 329 -24.41 0.08 -4.97
CA VAL A 329 -24.74 0.83 -6.18
C VAL A 329 -23.60 0.70 -7.18
N LEU A 330 -23.94 0.31 -8.41
CA LEU A 330 -22.99 0.30 -9.51
C LEU A 330 -22.61 1.74 -9.88
N SER A 331 -21.34 2.08 -9.73
CA SER A 331 -20.84 3.44 -9.90
C SER A 331 -19.69 3.50 -10.89
N LYS A 332 -19.59 4.62 -11.61
CA LYS A 332 -18.41 4.94 -12.42
C LYS A 332 -17.28 5.36 -11.48
N ILE A 333 -16.13 4.70 -11.58
CA ILE A 333 -15.04 4.86 -10.62
C ILE A 333 -13.92 5.73 -11.17
N ARG A 334 -13.52 5.49 -12.43
CA ARG A 334 -12.42 6.22 -13.07
C ARG A 334 -12.49 6.14 -14.58
N ASP A 335 -11.85 7.11 -15.22
CA ASP A 335 -11.55 7.14 -16.64
C ASP A 335 -10.07 6.80 -16.86
N PHE A 336 -9.74 6.26 -18.03
CA PHE A 336 -8.36 6.03 -18.46
C PHE A 336 -8.04 6.92 -19.67
N ASP A 337 -6.74 7.10 -19.93
CA ASP A 337 -6.30 7.74 -21.16
C ASP A 337 -6.84 7.00 -22.39
N GLY A 338 -7.45 7.76 -23.30
CA GLY A 338 -8.12 7.19 -24.47
C GLY A 338 -7.17 6.65 -25.53
N MET A 339 -7.70 5.80 -26.40
CA MET A 339 -7.00 5.30 -27.58
C MET A 339 -7.16 6.24 -28.78
N PRO A 340 -6.21 6.25 -29.74
CA PRO A 340 -6.29 7.11 -30.92
C PRO A 340 -7.45 6.81 -31.90
N GLY A 341 -8.03 5.61 -31.83
CA GLY A 341 -9.14 5.17 -32.68
C GLY A 341 -10.27 4.50 -31.88
N ALA A 342 -11.35 4.16 -32.59
CA ALA A 342 -12.48 3.42 -32.01
C ALA A 342 -12.01 2.04 -31.52
N ILE A 343 -12.42 1.65 -30.30
CA ILE A 343 -12.03 0.35 -29.75
C ILE A 343 -12.77 -0.77 -30.48
N THR A 344 -12.03 -1.73 -31.01
CA THR A 344 -12.55 -2.86 -31.78
C THR A 344 -12.37 -4.21 -31.07
N ALA A 345 -11.39 -4.32 -30.17
CA ALA A 345 -11.13 -5.52 -29.39
C ALA A 345 -10.67 -5.20 -27.97
N MET A 346 -10.99 -6.07 -27.01
CA MET A 346 -10.61 -5.93 -25.62
C MET A 346 -10.46 -7.30 -24.96
N THR A 347 -9.50 -7.45 -24.05
CA THR A 347 -9.33 -8.64 -23.21
C THR A 347 -8.77 -8.26 -21.85
N GLU A 348 -9.11 -9.04 -20.84
CA GLU A 348 -8.58 -8.99 -19.49
C GLU A 348 -7.33 -9.87 -19.32
N GLU A 349 -6.51 -9.58 -18.32
CA GLU A 349 -5.49 -10.51 -17.81
C GLU A 349 -6.12 -11.64 -16.99
N HIS A 350 -5.45 -12.80 -16.92
CA HIS A 350 -5.98 -13.98 -16.24
C HIS A 350 -6.09 -13.85 -14.72
N TYR A 351 -5.07 -13.24 -14.08
CA TYR A 351 -4.92 -13.25 -12.62
C TYR A 351 -4.68 -11.87 -12.01
N ARG A 352 -4.42 -10.84 -12.81
CA ARG A 352 -4.19 -9.47 -12.35
C ARG A 352 -5.27 -8.54 -12.92
N LYS A 353 -5.42 -7.36 -12.33
CA LYS A 353 -6.39 -6.33 -12.77
C LYS A 353 -5.92 -5.55 -14.02
N GLY A 354 -5.13 -6.19 -14.89
CA GLY A 354 -4.66 -5.64 -16.15
C GLY A 354 -5.63 -5.95 -17.28
N PHE A 355 -5.63 -5.12 -18.33
CA PHE A 355 -6.40 -5.37 -19.55
C PHE A 355 -5.71 -4.77 -20.77
N ALA A 356 -6.04 -5.31 -21.94
CA ALA A 356 -5.53 -4.84 -23.22
C ALA A 356 -6.69 -4.42 -24.13
N VAL A 357 -6.42 -3.40 -24.94
CA VAL A 357 -7.38 -2.76 -25.82
C VAL A 357 -6.77 -2.61 -27.21
N GLY A 358 -7.53 -2.93 -28.24
CA GLY A 358 -7.15 -2.77 -29.64
C GLY A 358 -8.10 -1.82 -30.35
N ASP A 359 -7.56 -0.96 -31.22
CA ASP A 359 -8.35 0.01 -31.96
C ASP A 359 -8.41 -0.25 -33.48
N ALA A 360 -9.29 0.50 -34.14
CA ALA A 360 -9.49 0.46 -35.59
C ALA A 360 -8.30 0.96 -36.42
N LYS A 361 -7.31 1.61 -35.79
CA LYS A 361 -6.08 2.10 -36.43
C LYS A 361 -4.91 1.12 -36.26
N GLY A 362 -5.14 -0.02 -35.61
CA GLY A 362 -4.12 -1.04 -35.37
C GLY A 362 -3.23 -0.77 -34.16
N ASN A 363 -3.66 0.10 -33.23
CA ASN A 363 -2.97 0.33 -31.97
C ASN A 363 -3.38 -0.67 -30.91
N LEU A 364 -2.40 -1.17 -30.15
CA LEU A 364 -2.56 -1.96 -28.94
C LEU A 364 -2.23 -1.08 -27.74
N GLY A 365 -3.17 -0.97 -26.81
CA GLY A 365 -2.98 -0.32 -25.51
C GLY A 365 -3.03 -1.33 -24.38
N LEU A 366 -2.10 -1.22 -23.43
CA LEU A 366 -2.07 -1.99 -22.19
C LEU A 366 -2.40 -1.08 -21.02
N TYR A 367 -3.26 -1.55 -20.12
CA TYR A 367 -3.76 -0.77 -18.99
C TYR A 367 -3.76 -1.59 -17.72
N TYR A 368 -3.71 -0.92 -16.58
CA TYR A 368 -3.90 -1.54 -15.28
C TYR A 368 -4.92 -0.75 -14.44
N ALA A 369 -5.95 -1.43 -13.97
CA ALA A 369 -7.14 -0.78 -13.43
C ALA A 369 -6.91 -0.11 -12.08
N THR A 370 -6.31 -0.82 -11.12
CA THR A 370 -6.11 -0.34 -9.74
C THR A 370 -5.19 0.88 -9.68
N SER A 371 -4.14 0.92 -10.52
CA SER A 371 -3.21 2.04 -10.59
C SER A 371 -3.65 3.14 -11.54
N ALA A 372 -4.78 2.98 -12.24
CA ALA A 372 -5.30 3.89 -13.25
C ALA A 372 -4.28 4.26 -14.34
N ARG A 373 -3.40 3.32 -14.71
CA ARG A 373 -2.28 3.59 -15.63
C ARG A 373 -2.58 3.10 -17.04
N GLN A 374 -2.33 3.97 -18.01
CA GLN A 374 -1.95 3.57 -19.36
C GLN A 374 -0.49 3.13 -19.32
N LEU A 375 -0.25 1.84 -19.50
CA LEU A 375 1.08 1.24 -19.37
C LEU A 375 1.92 1.48 -20.62
N GLU A 376 1.34 1.24 -21.80
CA GLU A 376 1.96 1.45 -23.11
C GLU A 376 0.86 1.50 -24.18
N VAL A 377 0.99 2.37 -25.19
CA VAL A 377 0.19 2.34 -26.41
C VAL A 377 1.13 2.33 -27.60
N ARG A 378 1.00 1.31 -28.46
CA ARG A 378 1.85 1.14 -29.63
C ARG A 378 1.04 0.69 -30.84
N GLN A 379 1.34 1.27 -32.00
CA GLN A 379 0.81 0.76 -33.26
C GLN A 379 1.50 -0.56 -33.61
N VAL A 380 0.73 -1.64 -33.69
CA VAL A 380 1.22 -3.00 -33.96
C VAL A 380 0.81 -3.52 -35.32
N SER A 381 -0.27 -2.99 -35.91
CA SER A 381 -0.69 -3.27 -37.28
C SER A 381 -1.16 -2.00 -38.00
N SER A 382 -1.21 -2.06 -39.33
CA SER A 382 -1.86 -1.02 -40.15
C SER A 382 -3.37 -1.28 -40.30
N GLU A 383 -3.83 -2.48 -39.92
CA GLU A 383 -5.21 -2.93 -40.00
C GLU A 383 -5.88 -2.92 -38.61
N PRO A 384 -7.22 -2.83 -38.54
CA PRO A 384 -7.96 -2.91 -37.27
C PRO A 384 -7.64 -4.19 -36.48
N ILE A 385 -7.44 -4.07 -35.16
CA ILE A 385 -7.28 -5.24 -34.28
C ILE A 385 -8.66 -5.85 -34.00
N VAL A 386 -8.84 -7.15 -34.26
CA VAL A 386 -10.12 -7.84 -34.11
C VAL A 386 -10.16 -8.81 -32.92
N ALA A 387 -9.00 -9.30 -32.47
CA ALA A 387 -8.91 -10.16 -31.30
C ALA A 387 -7.58 -9.94 -30.55
N ILE A 388 -7.62 -10.11 -29.23
CA ILE A 388 -6.46 -9.96 -28.35
C ILE A 388 -6.53 -11.05 -27.29
N ASP A 389 -5.36 -11.60 -26.95
CA ASP A 389 -5.19 -12.44 -25.77
C ASP A 389 -3.93 -12.03 -25.01
N ILE A 390 -3.99 -12.10 -23.68
CA ILE A 390 -2.84 -11.94 -22.80
C ILE A 390 -2.61 -13.30 -22.17
N ASN A 391 -1.39 -13.84 -22.29
CA ASN A 391 -1.13 -15.17 -21.74
C ASN A 391 -1.26 -15.20 -20.20
N SER A 392 -1.39 -16.39 -19.63
CA SER A 392 -1.62 -16.55 -18.18
C SER A 392 -0.47 -16.05 -17.28
N ARG A 393 0.75 -15.89 -17.80
CA ARG A 393 1.89 -15.25 -17.10
C ARG A 393 1.93 -13.73 -17.27
N ALA A 394 1.05 -13.18 -18.10
CA ALA A 394 0.97 -11.78 -18.46
C ALA A 394 2.32 -11.17 -18.91
N ASN A 395 3.15 -11.99 -19.56
CA ASN A 395 4.42 -11.60 -20.16
C ASN A 395 4.38 -11.67 -21.70
N GLY A 396 3.17 -11.83 -22.26
CA GLY A 396 2.94 -11.85 -23.68
C GLY A 396 1.54 -11.43 -24.05
N VAL A 397 1.46 -10.79 -25.21
CA VAL A 397 0.20 -10.44 -25.86
C VAL A 397 0.21 -11.01 -27.26
N VAL A 398 -0.92 -11.58 -27.67
CA VAL A 398 -1.20 -11.91 -29.05
C VAL A 398 -2.33 -11.04 -29.57
N THR A 399 -2.13 -10.49 -30.77
CA THR A 399 -3.15 -9.72 -31.50
C THR A 399 -3.42 -10.36 -32.84
N VAL A 400 -4.68 -10.36 -33.25
CA VAL A 400 -5.11 -10.71 -34.60
C VAL A 400 -5.70 -9.46 -35.24
N ASP A 401 -5.22 -9.10 -36.43
CA ASP A 401 -5.76 -8.00 -37.22
C ASP A 401 -6.81 -8.47 -38.25
N ALA A 402 -7.56 -7.51 -38.81
CA ALA A 402 -8.65 -7.77 -39.74
C ALA A 402 -8.21 -8.47 -41.04
N ALA A 403 -6.93 -8.37 -41.41
CA ALA A 403 -6.36 -9.06 -42.57
C ALA A 403 -5.96 -10.52 -42.24
N GLY A 404 -6.00 -10.93 -40.97
CA GLY A 404 -5.55 -12.24 -40.50
C GLY A 404 -4.07 -12.29 -40.13
N GLY A 405 -3.42 -11.14 -39.98
CA GLY A 405 -2.08 -11.06 -39.41
C GLY A 405 -2.12 -11.38 -37.92
N ILE A 406 -1.31 -12.35 -37.48
CA ILE A 406 -1.17 -12.71 -36.07
C ILE A 406 0.20 -12.24 -35.60
N ARG A 407 0.22 -11.53 -34.48
CA ARG A 407 1.45 -10.99 -33.88
C ARG A 407 1.51 -11.41 -32.43
N SER A 408 2.65 -11.95 -32.00
CA SER A 408 2.94 -12.15 -30.57
C SER A 408 4.07 -11.23 -30.17
N MET A 409 3.85 -10.56 -29.05
CA MET A 409 4.81 -9.64 -28.47
C MET A 409 5.20 -10.13 -27.09
N VAL A 410 6.43 -9.83 -26.69
CA VAL A 410 6.84 -9.99 -25.29
C VAL A 410 6.44 -8.72 -24.55
N VAL A 411 5.70 -8.87 -23.47
CA VAL A 411 5.35 -7.77 -22.57
C VAL A 411 6.21 -7.90 -21.32
N SER A 412 6.97 -6.86 -21.00
CA SER A 412 7.69 -6.74 -19.73
C SER A 412 6.94 -5.74 -18.86
N ASN A 413 6.27 -6.25 -17.82
CA ASN A 413 5.46 -5.48 -16.91
C ASN A 413 5.35 -6.23 -15.56
N GLU A 414 6.42 -6.18 -14.78
CA GLU A 414 6.54 -6.94 -13.52
C GLU A 414 5.72 -6.34 -12.37
N TYR A 415 5.59 -5.00 -12.30
CA TYR A 415 5.01 -4.30 -11.14
C TYR A 415 3.90 -3.28 -11.52
N PRO A 416 2.87 -3.66 -12.31
CA PRO A 416 1.86 -2.71 -12.80
C PRO A 416 0.97 -2.06 -11.73
N GLU A 417 0.81 -2.72 -10.58
CA GLU A 417 0.04 -2.23 -9.44
C GLU A 417 0.69 -1.02 -8.75
N VAL A 418 1.99 -0.78 -9.00
CA VAL A 418 2.71 0.32 -8.37
C VAL A 418 2.77 1.56 -9.25
N SER A 419 2.52 2.71 -8.62
CA SER A 419 2.65 4.04 -9.18
C SER A 419 2.87 5.02 -8.04
N PHE A 420 3.34 6.23 -8.33
CA PHE A 420 3.42 7.27 -7.31
C PHE A 420 2.05 7.54 -6.68
N ALA A 421 0.98 7.53 -7.49
CA ALA A 421 -0.39 7.73 -7.02
C ALA A 421 -0.83 6.60 -6.07
N THR A 422 -0.61 5.33 -6.40
CA THR A 422 -1.03 4.21 -5.55
C THR A 422 -0.26 4.12 -4.23
N LEU A 423 0.96 4.66 -4.17
CA LEU A 423 1.75 4.70 -2.93
C LEU A 423 1.32 5.85 -1.99
N TRP A 424 0.85 6.98 -2.52
CA TRP A 424 0.71 8.23 -1.75
C TRP A 424 -0.66 8.91 -1.83
N LEU A 425 -1.53 8.51 -2.76
CA LEU A 425 -2.89 9.03 -2.94
C LEU A 425 -3.91 7.92 -2.59
N PRO A 426 -5.15 8.29 -2.23
CA PRO A 426 -6.17 7.29 -1.91
C PRO A 426 -6.62 6.57 -3.18
N VAL A 427 -6.86 5.26 -3.05
CA VAL A 427 -7.28 4.40 -4.18
C VAL A 427 -8.64 3.81 -3.84
N HIS A 428 -9.56 3.82 -4.81
CA HIS A 428 -10.86 3.18 -4.66
C HIS A 428 -10.76 1.70 -5.02
N TYR A 429 -10.64 0.86 -4.01
CA TYR A 429 -10.58 -0.59 -4.17
C TYR A 429 -11.96 -1.20 -4.38
N GLU A 430 -12.02 -2.36 -5.02
CA GLU A 430 -13.28 -3.09 -5.19
C GLU A 430 -13.92 -3.43 -3.84
N SER A 431 -15.26 -3.35 -3.75
CA SER A 431 -16.04 -3.59 -2.52
C SER A 431 -15.89 -2.53 -1.41
N TYR A 432 -15.15 -1.44 -1.63
CA TYR A 432 -15.09 -0.29 -0.72
C TYR A 432 -16.09 0.80 -1.12
N ASP A 433 -16.58 1.55 -0.15
CA ASP A 433 -17.50 2.69 -0.33
C ASP A 433 -16.78 3.94 -0.87
N GLN A 434 -15.53 4.15 -0.48
CA GLN A 434 -14.76 5.34 -0.84
C GLN A 434 -13.28 5.04 -1.15
N PRO A 435 -12.56 5.99 -1.77
CA PRO A 435 -11.10 5.91 -1.91
C PRO A 435 -10.42 5.96 -0.54
N GLU A 436 -9.54 4.99 -0.26
CA GLU A 436 -8.85 4.88 1.02
C GLU A 436 -7.34 4.62 0.87
N TYR A 437 -6.61 4.83 1.96
CA TYR A 437 -5.19 4.56 2.07
C TYR A 437 -4.97 3.25 2.80
N ILE A 438 -4.77 2.17 2.05
CA ILE A 438 -4.72 0.82 2.64
C ILE A 438 -3.37 0.18 2.37
N TRP A 439 -2.75 -0.33 3.44
CA TRP A 439 -1.66 -1.28 3.37
C TRP A 439 -2.17 -2.67 3.80
N GLN A 440 -2.25 -3.58 2.83
CA GLN A 440 -2.60 -4.97 2.99
C GLN A 440 -1.72 -5.77 2.03
N SER A 441 -0.76 -6.50 2.58
CA SER A 441 0.21 -7.31 1.84
C SER A 441 -0.24 -8.75 1.59
N THR A 442 -1.26 -9.22 2.31
CA THR A 442 -1.76 -10.59 2.24
C THR A 442 -3.26 -10.65 1.96
N ALA A 443 -3.66 -11.71 1.28
CA ALA A 443 -5.04 -12.00 0.93
C ALA A 443 -5.40 -13.44 1.29
N GLU A 444 -6.66 -13.66 1.60
CA GLU A 444 -7.20 -15.00 1.82
C GLU A 444 -7.50 -15.73 0.49
N SER A 445 -7.70 -14.99 -0.60
CA SER A 445 -8.09 -15.52 -1.91
C SER A 445 -7.12 -15.14 -3.04
N ASN A 446 -7.07 -15.97 -4.08
CA ASN A 446 -6.28 -15.70 -5.30
C ASN A 446 -6.81 -14.50 -6.13
N ASP A 447 -8.05 -14.07 -5.89
CA ASP A 447 -8.70 -12.89 -6.50
C ASP A 447 -8.23 -11.56 -5.90
N PHE A 448 -6.99 -11.51 -5.41
CA PHE A 448 -6.49 -10.41 -4.62
C PHE A 448 -6.20 -9.16 -5.45
N GLU A 449 -6.76 -8.03 -5.04
CA GLU A 449 -6.34 -6.69 -5.46
C GLU A 449 -5.28 -6.17 -4.47
N PRO A 450 -4.00 -6.01 -4.88
CA PRO A 450 -2.95 -5.56 -3.98
C PRO A 450 -3.19 -4.14 -3.46
N LYS A 451 -3.14 -3.95 -2.14
CA LYS A 451 -3.29 -2.63 -1.50
C LYS A 451 -2.00 -2.26 -0.80
N LEU A 452 -1.17 -1.44 -1.45
CA LEU A 452 0.21 -1.25 -1.03
C LEU A 452 0.55 0.24 -0.79
N SER A 453 -0.37 0.97 -0.15
CA SER A 453 -0.18 2.40 0.15
C SER A 453 0.85 2.61 1.26
N LEU A 454 1.87 3.45 1.00
CA LEU A 454 2.92 3.80 1.98
C LEU A 454 2.54 5.00 2.85
N ALA A 455 1.51 5.76 2.45
CA ALA A 455 0.99 6.90 3.20
C ALA A 455 0.63 6.56 4.66
N PRO A 456 -0.16 5.52 4.99
CA PRO A 456 -0.55 5.24 6.38
C PRO A 456 0.65 4.82 7.25
N LEU A 457 1.63 4.12 6.66
CA LEU A 457 2.86 3.73 7.35
C LEU A 457 3.75 4.93 7.66
N THR A 458 3.88 5.83 6.69
CA THR A 458 4.66 7.07 6.83
C THR A 458 4.01 8.00 7.84
N PHE A 459 2.68 8.16 7.76
CA PHE A 459 1.89 8.90 8.73
C PHE A 459 2.06 8.33 10.14
N GLY A 460 1.98 7.01 10.31
CA GLY A 460 2.23 6.36 11.59
C GLY A 460 3.63 6.65 12.14
N THR A 461 4.67 6.60 11.29
CA THR A 461 6.04 6.93 11.71
C THR A 461 6.15 8.38 12.21
N LEU A 462 5.58 9.33 11.48
CA LEU A 462 5.56 10.74 11.87
C LEU A 462 4.71 10.98 13.14
N LYS A 463 3.59 10.26 13.29
CA LYS A 463 2.71 10.31 14.46
C LYS A 463 3.44 9.83 15.72
N ALA A 464 4.16 8.69 15.64
CA ALA A 464 5.03 8.21 16.73
C ALA A 464 6.06 9.26 17.12
N ALA A 465 6.82 9.75 16.14
CA ALA A 465 7.87 10.73 16.38
C ALA A 465 7.31 12.02 16.99
N PHE A 466 6.19 12.51 16.49
CA PHE A 466 5.52 13.71 17.01
C PHE A 466 5.17 13.57 18.49
N TYR A 467 4.46 12.50 18.89
CA TYR A 467 4.05 12.31 20.28
C TYR A 467 5.23 12.01 21.21
N ALA A 468 6.25 11.29 20.74
CA ALA A 468 7.48 11.08 21.50
C ALA A 468 8.25 12.39 21.74
N MET A 469 8.37 13.23 20.72
CA MET A 469 9.07 14.52 20.80
C MET A 469 8.30 15.55 21.63
N LEU A 470 6.97 15.54 21.56
CA LEU A 470 6.11 16.39 22.39
C LEU A 470 6.39 16.19 23.89
N LEU A 471 6.65 14.94 24.30
CA LEU A 471 7.01 14.62 25.68
C LEU A 471 8.50 14.82 25.96
N SER A 472 9.38 14.34 25.08
CA SER A 472 10.81 14.28 25.35
C SER A 472 11.51 15.64 25.29
N ILE A 473 11.12 16.53 24.36
CA ILE A 473 11.75 17.86 24.22
C ILE A 473 11.66 18.69 25.51
N PRO A 474 10.46 18.98 26.06
CA PRO A 474 10.37 19.82 27.25
C PRO A 474 11.06 19.17 28.45
N LEU A 475 10.94 17.85 28.59
CA LEU A 475 11.57 17.11 29.68
C LEU A 475 13.10 17.13 29.58
N ALA A 476 13.65 16.80 28.42
CA ALA A 476 15.09 16.70 28.19
C ALA A 476 15.77 18.07 28.25
N ILE A 477 15.21 19.09 27.60
CA ILE A 477 15.77 20.45 27.63
C ILE A 477 15.65 21.05 29.02
N GLY A 478 14.51 20.90 29.69
CA GLY A 478 14.33 21.36 31.07
C GLY A 478 15.34 20.70 32.02
N ALA A 479 15.52 19.38 31.90
CA ALA A 479 16.52 18.64 32.68
C ALA A 479 17.96 19.10 32.35
N ALA A 480 18.28 19.31 31.07
CA ALA A 480 19.61 19.76 30.64
C ALA A 480 19.94 21.16 31.17
N ILE A 481 18.99 22.10 31.09
CA ILE A 481 19.11 23.45 31.66
C ILE A 481 19.34 23.38 33.16
N CYS A 482 18.52 22.60 33.86
CA CYS A 482 18.62 22.48 35.29
C CYS A 482 19.95 21.87 35.72
N SER A 483 20.37 20.78 35.08
CA SER A 483 21.61 20.04 35.37
C SER A 483 22.87 20.86 35.05
N ALA A 484 22.90 21.56 33.90
CA ALA A 484 24.07 22.31 33.48
C ALA A 484 24.25 23.65 34.21
N TYR A 485 23.16 24.32 34.60
CA TYR A 485 23.21 25.71 35.08
C TYR A 485 22.81 25.91 36.55
N PHE A 486 21.81 25.18 37.07
CA PHE A 486 21.27 25.40 38.43
C PHE A 486 21.69 24.33 39.44
N MET A 487 22.06 23.14 38.98
CA MET A 487 22.33 21.98 39.82
C MET A 487 23.72 22.02 40.48
N ALA A 488 23.79 21.60 41.75
CA ALA A 488 25.06 21.47 42.46
C ALA A 488 25.98 20.42 41.79
N PRO A 489 27.31 20.64 41.72
CA PRO A 489 28.24 19.74 41.02
C PRO A 489 28.18 18.28 41.48
N LYS A 490 27.97 18.04 42.78
CA LYS A 490 27.83 16.68 43.35
C LYS A 490 26.57 15.95 42.86
N MET A 491 25.45 16.67 42.75
CA MET A 491 24.20 16.08 42.28
C MET A 491 24.27 15.80 40.78
N ARG A 492 24.87 16.70 40.00
CA ARG A 492 25.13 16.50 38.57
C ARG A 492 25.95 15.24 38.29
N GLN A 493 26.97 14.96 39.11
CA GLN A 493 27.79 13.74 39.01
C GLN A 493 26.99 12.43 39.20
N ILE A 494 25.78 12.49 39.74
CA ILE A 494 24.87 11.35 39.87
C ILE A 494 23.82 11.37 38.76
N VAL A 495 23.20 12.53 38.51
CA VAL A 495 22.09 12.67 37.55
C VAL A 495 22.54 12.41 36.12
N LYS A 496 23.65 13.01 35.67
CA LYS A 496 24.12 12.85 34.28
C LYS A 496 24.40 11.38 33.92
N PRO A 497 25.23 10.63 34.69
CA PRO A 497 25.43 9.22 34.42
C PRO A 497 24.15 8.39 34.51
N SER A 498 23.22 8.72 35.41
CA SER A 498 21.95 7.98 35.53
C SER A 498 21.09 8.12 34.28
N VAL A 499 21.01 9.33 33.70
CA VAL A 499 20.29 9.57 32.45
C VAL A 499 21.01 8.92 31.27
N GLU A 500 22.34 8.92 31.23
CA GLU A 500 23.11 8.23 30.19
C GLU A 500 22.93 6.70 30.25
N ILE A 501 22.87 6.11 31.45
CA ILE A 501 22.59 4.68 31.63
C ILE A 501 21.17 4.32 31.14
N MET A 502 20.22 5.25 31.26
CA MET A 502 18.86 5.08 30.74
C MET A 502 18.83 4.88 29.21
N GLU A 503 19.79 5.46 28.48
CA GLU A 503 19.94 5.25 27.03
C GLU A 503 20.34 3.82 26.67
N ALA A 504 21.06 3.13 27.56
CA ALA A 504 21.53 1.77 27.34
C ALA A 504 20.45 0.70 27.56
N LEU A 505 19.25 1.08 28.02
CA LEU A 505 18.13 0.15 28.19
C LEU A 505 17.69 -0.42 26.83
N PRO A 506 17.58 -1.76 26.70
CA PRO A 506 17.09 -2.37 25.47
C PRO A 506 15.67 -1.90 25.13
N THR A 507 15.47 -1.35 23.94
CA THR A 507 14.17 -0.83 23.49
C THR A 507 13.10 -1.90 23.41
N VAL A 508 13.48 -3.16 23.18
CA VAL A 508 12.58 -4.32 23.25
C VAL A 508 11.96 -4.48 24.64
N ILE A 509 12.75 -4.28 25.70
CA ILE A 509 12.25 -4.38 27.09
C ILE A 509 11.27 -3.25 27.37
N LEU A 510 11.58 -2.03 26.92
CA LEU A 510 10.67 -0.88 27.04
C LEU A 510 9.38 -1.08 26.27
N GLY A 511 9.45 -1.62 25.04
CA GLY A 511 8.27 -1.95 24.23
C GLY A 511 7.39 -3.02 24.88
N PHE A 512 8.01 -4.06 25.43
CA PHE A 512 7.32 -5.12 26.14
C PHE A 512 6.61 -4.59 27.39
N LEU A 513 7.29 -3.79 28.21
CA LEU A 513 6.70 -3.13 29.38
C LEU A 513 5.59 -2.16 28.99
N ALA A 514 5.77 -1.43 27.89
CA ALA A 514 4.76 -0.52 27.38
C ALA A 514 3.47 -1.26 26.97
N GLY A 515 3.60 -2.36 26.22
CA GLY A 515 2.44 -3.11 25.73
C GLY A 515 1.74 -3.99 26.77
N LEU A 516 2.47 -4.56 27.74
CA LEU A 516 1.91 -5.51 28.72
C LEU A 516 1.60 -4.92 30.09
N TRP A 517 2.24 -3.81 30.47
CA TRP A 517 2.05 -3.20 31.78
C TRP A 517 1.51 -1.78 31.69
N LEU A 518 2.15 -0.91 30.89
CA LEU A 518 1.73 0.49 30.79
C LEU A 518 0.38 0.63 30.09
N ALA A 519 0.16 -0.05 28.96
CA ALA A 519 -1.09 0.02 28.20
C ALA A 519 -2.32 -0.38 29.04
N PRO A 520 -2.34 -1.53 29.74
CA PRO A 520 -3.43 -1.85 30.66
C PRO A 520 -3.57 -0.85 31.82
N LEU A 521 -2.46 -0.35 32.36
CA LEU A 521 -2.49 0.63 33.46
C LEU A 521 -3.14 1.96 33.03
N VAL A 522 -2.82 2.42 31.81
CA VAL A 522 -3.40 3.62 31.22
C VAL A 522 -4.88 3.41 30.88
N GLU A 523 -5.26 2.26 30.32
CA GLU A 523 -6.66 1.95 30.04
C GLU A 523 -7.53 1.95 31.32
N LEU A 524 -7.05 1.29 32.38
CA LEU A 524 -7.77 1.22 33.65
C LEU A 524 -7.83 2.56 34.41
N ASN A 525 -6.95 3.51 34.08
CA ASN A 525 -6.82 4.78 34.78
C ASN A 525 -6.61 5.95 33.79
N LEU A 526 -7.42 5.98 32.73
CA LEU A 526 -7.21 6.90 31.62
C LEU A 526 -7.30 8.37 32.08
N MET A 527 -8.31 8.69 32.88
CA MET A 527 -8.48 10.01 33.47
C MET A 527 -7.28 10.43 34.32
N ALA A 528 -6.83 9.55 35.22
CA ALA A 528 -5.67 9.83 36.07
C ALA A 528 -4.40 10.09 35.24
N THR A 529 -4.22 9.31 34.16
CA THR A 529 -3.08 9.46 33.25
C THR A 529 -3.10 10.81 32.53
N LEU A 530 -4.25 11.25 32.03
CA LEU A 530 -4.40 12.56 31.41
C LEU A 530 -4.17 13.71 32.40
N LEU A 531 -4.61 13.54 33.64
CA LEU A 531 -4.39 14.52 34.70
C LEU A 531 -2.90 14.70 35.04
N LEU A 532 -2.06 13.69 34.89
CA LEU A 532 -0.61 13.81 35.16
C LEU A 532 0.04 14.94 34.36
N PHE A 533 -0.37 15.14 33.11
CA PHE A 533 0.16 16.20 32.24
C PHE A 533 -0.15 17.61 32.74
N VAL A 534 -1.18 17.76 33.59
CA VAL A 534 -1.60 19.04 34.16
C VAL A 534 -1.15 19.17 35.62
N VAL A 535 -1.40 18.14 36.42
CA VAL A 535 -1.14 18.14 37.86
C VAL A 535 0.35 18.24 38.16
N ILE A 536 1.23 17.59 37.39
CA ILE A 536 2.67 17.66 37.63
C ILE A 536 3.20 19.10 37.45
N PRO A 537 3.02 19.78 36.29
CA PRO A 537 3.46 21.18 36.14
C PRO A 537 2.86 22.12 37.20
N VAL A 538 1.56 21.97 37.49
CA VAL A 538 0.89 22.80 38.51
C VAL A 538 1.48 22.54 39.90
N SER A 539 1.76 21.29 40.24
CA SER A 539 2.36 20.93 41.54
C SER A 539 3.75 21.55 41.72
N PHE A 540 4.53 21.72 40.65
CA PHE A 540 5.84 22.38 40.72
C PHE A 540 5.70 23.87 40.98
N VAL A 541 4.75 24.54 40.32
CA VAL A 541 4.45 25.95 40.56
C VAL A 541 3.96 26.16 41.99
N VAL A 542 3.05 25.30 42.47
CA VAL A 542 2.54 25.35 43.85
C VAL A 542 3.66 25.08 44.85
N ALA A 543 4.51 24.09 44.61
CA ALA A 543 5.65 23.80 45.49
C ALA A 543 6.65 24.96 45.54
N ALA A 544 6.95 25.58 44.39
CA ALA A 544 7.79 26.77 44.33
C ALA A 544 7.16 27.96 45.08
N TRP A 545 5.85 28.15 44.96
CA TRP A 545 5.11 29.18 45.69
C TRP A 545 5.11 28.90 47.20
N VAL A 546 4.83 27.67 47.63
CA VAL A 546 4.88 27.26 49.04
C VAL A 546 6.28 27.46 49.62
N TRP A 547 7.33 27.17 48.84
CA TRP A 547 8.72 27.36 49.26
C TRP A 547 9.04 28.80 49.66
N GLU A 548 8.39 29.80 49.06
CA GLU A 548 8.54 31.22 49.42
C GLU A 548 8.03 31.54 50.83
N TYR A 549 7.06 30.76 51.34
CA TYR A 549 6.49 30.94 52.68
C TYR A 549 7.16 30.07 53.74
N VAL A 550 8.12 29.22 53.38
CA VAL A 550 8.82 28.34 54.34
C VAL A 550 9.79 29.17 55.19
N PRO A 551 9.78 29.02 56.54
CA PRO A 551 10.70 29.74 57.42
C PRO A 551 12.17 29.54 57.06
N GLU A 552 12.98 30.60 57.21
CA GLU A 552 14.42 30.59 56.90
C GLU A 552 15.19 29.49 57.64
N SER A 553 14.72 29.07 58.82
CA SER A 553 15.32 27.98 59.60
C SER A 553 15.31 26.62 58.90
N ILE A 554 14.41 26.42 57.93
CA ILE A 554 14.28 25.20 57.13
C ILE A 554 14.96 25.38 55.78
N THR A 555 14.73 26.51 55.10
CA THR A 555 15.33 26.77 53.78
C THR A 555 16.84 26.89 53.84
N ALA A 556 17.40 27.46 54.91
CA ALA A 556 18.85 27.57 55.10
C ALA A 556 19.57 26.21 55.31
N LYS A 557 18.82 25.13 55.61
CA LYS A 557 19.39 23.77 55.72
C LYS A 557 19.64 23.11 54.36
N VAL A 558 19.04 23.64 53.29
CA VAL A 558 19.19 23.10 51.93
C VAL A 558 20.33 23.83 51.24
N PRO A 559 21.43 23.13 50.89
CA PRO A 559 22.54 23.76 50.18
C PRO A 559 22.09 24.25 48.80
N PRO A 560 22.66 25.36 48.29
CA PRO A 560 22.33 25.88 46.96
C PRO A 560 22.53 24.82 45.87
N GLY A 561 21.56 24.70 44.98
CA GLY A 561 21.58 23.75 43.86
C GLY A 561 21.11 22.34 44.21
N TRP A 562 20.56 22.10 45.41
CA TRP A 562 19.91 20.83 45.82
C TRP A 562 18.38 20.89 45.79
N GLU A 563 17.81 22.03 45.38
CA GLU A 563 16.37 22.30 45.41
C GLU A 563 15.57 21.34 44.52
N THR A 564 16.15 20.84 43.42
CA THR A 564 15.51 19.81 42.56
C THR A 564 15.22 18.51 43.29
N LEU A 565 15.99 18.14 44.32
CA LEU A 565 15.71 16.92 45.09
C LEU A 565 14.43 17.06 45.91
N LEU A 566 14.08 18.29 46.32
CA LEU A 566 12.85 18.58 47.05
C LEU A 566 11.60 18.42 46.16
N LEU A 567 11.77 18.50 44.84
CA LEU A 567 10.67 18.27 43.89
C LEU A 567 10.35 16.78 43.72
N VAL A 568 11.24 15.85 44.11
CA VAL A 568 10.97 14.40 43.97
C VAL A 568 9.75 13.95 44.80
N PRO A 569 9.64 14.28 46.11
CA PRO A 569 8.42 14.01 46.87
C PRO A 569 7.18 14.71 46.29
N VAL A 570 7.32 15.91 45.72
CA VAL A 570 6.23 16.64 45.07
C VAL A 570 5.73 15.88 43.84
N CYS A 571 6.62 15.36 43.00
CA CYS A 571 6.26 14.49 41.87
C CYS A 571 5.48 13.26 42.33
N ILE A 572 6.00 12.56 43.35
CA ILE A 572 5.37 11.33 43.87
C ILE A 572 3.98 11.64 44.40
N PHE A 573 3.84 12.75 45.15
CA PHE A 573 2.55 13.22 45.62
C PHE A 573 1.61 13.60 44.48
N ALA A 574 2.09 14.31 43.46
CA ALA A 574 1.30 14.70 42.29
C ALA A 574 0.77 13.49 41.51
N ILE A 575 1.62 12.45 41.35
CA ILE A 575 1.21 11.18 40.73
C ILE A 575 0.13 10.52 41.58
N TRP A 576 0.40 10.28 42.87
CA TRP A 576 -0.56 9.67 43.79
C TRP A 576 -1.89 10.44 43.83
N PHE A 577 -1.83 11.77 43.91
CA PHE A 577 -3.00 12.64 43.92
C PHE A 577 -3.80 12.53 42.61
N SER A 578 -3.14 12.45 41.46
CA SER A 578 -3.81 12.27 40.16
C SER A 578 -4.58 10.96 40.09
N PHE A 579 -4.02 9.85 40.60
CA PHE A 579 -4.72 8.57 40.69
C PHE A 579 -5.85 8.58 41.72
N LEU A 580 -5.71 9.35 42.81
CA LEU A 580 -6.76 9.50 43.82
C LEU A 580 -7.99 10.25 43.26
N ILE A 581 -7.77 11.35 42.53
CA ILE A 581 -8.87 12.19 42.01
C ILE A 581 -9.41 11.73 40.66
N GLY A 582 -8.66 10.89 39.92
CA GLY A 582 -9.02 10.45 38.57
C GLY A 582 -10.37 9.75 38.53
N GLY A 583 -10.60 8.75 39.38
CA GLY A 583 -11.87 8.02 39.46
C GLY A 583 -13.08 8.92 39.78
N PRO A 584 -13.04 9.75 40.83
CA PRO A 584 -14.10 10.72 41.10
C PRO A 584 -14.40 11.68 39.94
N ILE A 585 -13.37 12.19 39.26
CA ILE A 585 -13.55 13.07 38.09
C ILE A 585 -14.19 12.29 36.94
N GLU A 586 -13.73 11.08 36.68
CA GLU A 586 -14.29 10.21 35.64
C GLU A 586 -15.76 9.88 35.89
N ALA A 587 -16.13 9.57 37.12
CA ALA A 587 -17.53 9.33 37.52
C ALA A 587 -18.42 10.57 37.35
N ILE A 588 -17.91 11.77 37.66
CA ILE A 588 -18.69 13.02 37.57
C ILE A 588 -18.89 13.46 36.12
N PHE A 589 -17.87 13.35 35.28
CA PHE A 589 -17.87 13.94 33.94
C PHE A 589 -18.14 12.93 32.81
N PHE A 590 -17.91 11.63 33.02
CA PHE A 590 -17.89 10.61 31.97
C PHE A 590 -18.65 9.32 32.34
N ASP A 591 -19.55 9.39 33.34
CA ASP A 591 -20.36 8.25 33.81
C ASP A 591 -19.53 7.02 34.27
N GLY A 592 -18.27 7.26 34.63
CA GLY A 592 -17.37 6.23 35.16
C GLY A 592 -16.64 5.38 34.12
N ASP A 593 -16.85 5.61 32.82
CA ASP A 593 -16.13 4.91 31.73
C ASP A 593 -15.78 5.89 30.60
N LEU A 594 -14.63 6.54 30.74
CA LEU A 594 -14.12 7.48 29.73
C LEU A 594 -13.88 6.80 28.37
N PRO A 595 -13.25 5.61 28.26
CA PRO A 595 -13.14 4.89 26.98
C PRO A 595 -14.48 4.66 26.29
N HIS A 596 -15.51 4.27 27.03
CA HIS A 596 -16.85 4.09 26.48
C HIS A 596 -17.43 5.42 25.96
N PHE A 597 -17.37 6.48 26.77
CA PHE A 597 -17.81 7.83 26.38
C PHE A 597 -17.12 8.33 25.09
N LEU A 598 -15.79 8.13 24.99
CA LEU A 598 -15.03 8.49 23.77
C LEU A 598 -15.60 7.79 22.54
N SER A 599 -15.96 6.52 22.66
CA SER A 599 -16.45 5.71 21.55
C SER A 599 -17.90 6.00 21.16
N SER A 600 -18.79 6.24 22.13
CA SER A 600 -20.22 6.41 21.91
C SER A 600 -20.62 7.83 21.54
N GLU A 601 -20.10 8.83 22.26
CA GLU A 601 -20.49 10.23 22.12
C GLU A 601 -19.57 10.99 21.14
N LEU A 602 -18.27 10.69 21.16
CA LEU A 602 -17.28 11.38 20.33
C LEU A 602 -16.87 10.60 19.07
N GLY A 603 -17.30 9.34 18.95
CA GLY A 603 -16.95 8.46 17.82
C GLY A 603 -15.46 8.09 17.75
N ILE A 604 -14.69 8.35 18.81
CA ILE A 604 -13.25 8.06 18.88
C ILE A 604 -13.08 6.68 19.47
N LYS A 605 -12.66 5.71 18.64
CA LYS A 605 -12.32 4.37 19.13
C LYS A 605 -11.11 4.43 20.05
N TYR A 606 -11.26 3.90 21.26
CA TYR A 606 -10.15 3.69 22.18
C TYR A 606 -9.56 2.30 21.95
N GLU A 607 -8.26 2.24 21.68
CA GLU A 607 -7.50 0.99 21.62
C GLU A 607 -6.54 0.94 22.82
N GLN A 608 -6.46 -0.22 23.49
CA GLN A 608 -5.55 -0.39 24.65
C GLN A 608 -4.10 -0.06 24.28
N ARG A 609 -3.67 -0.47 23.08
CA ARG A 609 -2.35 -0.17 22.51
C ARG A 609 -2.47 1.00 21.55
N ASN A 610 -2.11 2.19 22.02
CA ASN A 610 -2.37 3.44 21.31
C ASN A 610 -1.18 4.40 21.30
N SER A 611 -1.40 5.54 20.67
CA SER A 611 -0.40 6.59 20.50
C SER A 611 0.04 7.27 21.79
N LEU A 612 -0.84 7.37 22.80
CA LEU A 612 -0.50 7.91 24.11
C LEU A 612 0.54 7.02 24.81
N VAL A 613 0.31 5.70 24.85
CA VAL A 613 1.23 4.73 25.45
C VAL A 613 2.60 4.80 24.76
N VAL A 614 2.60 4.88 23.43
CA VAL A 614 3.82 4.98 22.63
C VAL A 614 4.54 6.30 22.88
N GLY A 615 3.81 7.43 22.91
CA GLY A 615 4.38 8.73 23.22
C GLY A 615 5.09 8.76 24.59
N ILE A 616 4.51 8.10 25.60
CA ILE A 616 5.12 7.95 26.93
C ILE A 616 6.39 7.09 26.88
N ALA A 617 6.28 5.85 26.37
CA ALA A 617 7.38 4.90 26.38
C ALA A 617 8.56 5.33 25.48
N MET A 618 8.24 5.83 24.28
CA MET A 618 9.20 6.29 23.30
C MET A 618 9.78 7.66 23.68
N GLY A 619 8.96 8.56 24.22
CA GLY A 619 9.45 9.84 24.77
C GLY A 619 10.47 9.61 25.89
N PHE A 620 10.21 8.66 26.79
CA PHE A 620 11.17 8.22 27.80
C PHE A 620 12.47 7.69 27.18
N ALA A 621 12.37 6.84 26.15
CA ALA A 621 13.55 6.26 25.48
C ALA A 621 14.42 7.29 24.74
N VAL A 622 13.81 8.34 24.17
CA VAL A 622 14.51 9.39 23.41
C VAL A 622 15.07 10.51 24.30
N THR A 623 14.50 10.70 25.50
CA THR A 623 14.89 11.76 26.45
C THR A 623 16.40 11.78 26.77
N PRO A 624 17.10 10.65 27.03
CA PRO A 624 18.54 10.63 27.31
C PRO A 624 19.41 11.26 26.23
N THR A 625 19.13 10.93 24.96
CA THR A 625 19.91 11.39 23.82
C THR A 625 19.81 12.91 23.69
N ILE A 626 18.59 13.46 23.79
CA ILE A 626 18.38 14.92 23.73
C ILE A 626 19.02 15.58 24.95
N TYR A 627 18.84 15.02 26.15
CA TYR A 627 19.38 15.57 27.40
C TYR A 627 20.90 15.67 27.36
N SER A 628 21.59 14.58 27.03
CA SER A 628 23.06 14.52 27.13
C SER A 628 23.73 15.53 26.20
N ILE A 629 23.26 15.58 24.94
CA ILE A 629 23.80 16.51 23.93
C ILE A 629 23.43 17.96 24.25
N ALA A 630 22.21 18.23 24.71
CA ALA A 630 21.79 19.58 25.11
C ALA A 630 22.55 20.08 26.35
N GLU A 631 22.81 19.19 27.32
CA GLU A 631 23.57 19.50 28.54
C GLU A 631 25.01 19.86 28.21
N ASP A 632 25.67 19.08 27.36
CA ASP A 632 27.03 19.37 26.88
C ASP A 632 27.07 20.70 26.09
N ALA A 633 26.07 20.98 25.26
CA ALA A 633 25.97 22.24 24.52
C ALA A 633 25.87 23.44 25.48
N ILE A 634 25.01 23.36 26.51
CA ILE A 634 24.85 24.42 27.52
C ILE A 634 26.14 24.58 28.34
N PHE A 635 26.77 23.48 28.74
CA PHE A 635 27.98 23.50 29.56
C PHE A 635 29.23 24.00 28.79
N SER A 636 29.24 23.85 27.47
CA SER A 636 30.32 24.32 26.60
C SER A 636 30.37 25.84 26.43
N VAL A 637 29.31 26.57 26.83
CA VAL A 637 29.25 28.02 26.73
C VAL A 637 30.39 28.65 27.54
N PRO A 638 31.22 29.52 26.94
CA PRO A 638 32.38 30.09 27.62
C PRO A 638 32.01 30.82 28.92
N LYS A 639 32.66 30.46 30.03
CA LYS A 639 32.40 31.03 31.36
C LYS A 639 32.60 32.55 31.46
N HIS A 640 33.38 33.15 30.56
CA HIS A 640 33.57 34.60 30.55
C HIS A 640 32.31 35.34 30.07
N LEU A 641 31.48 34.72 29.20
CA LEU A 641 30.20 35.30 28.77
C LEU A 641 29.19 35.29 29.92
N THR A 642 29.12 34.20 30.67
CA THR A 642 28.23 34.10 31.84
C THR A 642 28.67 35.03 32.96
N SER A 643 29.96 35.05 33.29
CA SER A 643 30.50 35.94 34.33
C SER A 643 30.38 37.42 33.95
N GLY A 644 30.57 37.76 32.66
CA GLY A 644 30.40 39.12 32.14
C GLY A 644 28.94 39.61 32.25
N SER A 645 27.97 38.76 31.91
CA SER A 645 26.54 39.07 32.07
C SER A 645 26.16 39.32 33.53
N LEU A 646 26.61 38.45 34.45
CA LEU A 646 26.36 38.60 35.89
C LEU A 646 27.02 39.86 36.46
N ALA A 647 28.23 40.21 36.00
CA ALA A 647 28.93 41.43 36.41
C ALA A 647 28.21 42.73 35.98
N LEU A 648 27.40 42.68 34.92
CA LEU A 648 26.54 43.79 34.49
C LEU A 648 25.24 43.90 35.30
N GLY A 649 25.08 43.11 36.37
CA GLY A 649 23.90 43.12 37.24
C GLY A 649 22.73 42.28 36.72
N ALA A 650 22.93 41.45 35.69
CA ALA A 650 21.90 40.53 35.22
C ALA A 650 21.66 39.42 36.25
N THR A 651 20.41 38.99 36.40
CA THR A 651 20.06 37.82 37.21
C THR A 651 20.54 36.51 36.54
N PRO A 652 20.68 35.41 37.30
CA PRO A 652 20.98 34.09 36.71
C PRO A 652 19.98 33.67 35.64
N TRP A 653 18.68 33.95 35.85
CA TRP A 653 17.63 33.68 34.86
C TRP A 653 17.79 34.51 33.58
N GLN A 654 18.09 35.81 33.72
CA GLN A 654 18.35 36.68 32.57
C GLN A 654 19.61 36.26 31.80
N THR A 655 20.66 35.86 32.52
CA THR A 655 21.92 35.37 31.91
C THR A 655 21.68 34.05 31.18
N LEU A 656 20.94 33.12 31.77
CA LEU A 656 20.55 31.88 31.11
C LEU A 656 19.78 32.14 29.81
N THR A 657 18.70 32.91 29.89
CA THR A 657 17.78 33.10 28.76
C THR A 657 18.36 33.94 27.64
N ARG A 658 19.14 34.98 27.95
CA ARG A 658 19.65 35.94 26.94
C ARG A 658 21.06 35.66 26.44
N VAL A 659 21.86 34.89 27.17
CA VAL A 659 23.27 34.63 26.80
C VAL A 659 23.50 33.14 26.60
N VAL A 660 23.22 32.31 27.60
CA VAL A 660 23.58 30.88 27.57
C VAL A 660 22.76 30.11 26.56
N LEU A 661 21.42 30.16 26.65
CA LEU A 661 20.53 29.44 25.74
C LEU A 661 20.69 29.91 24.29
N LEU A 662 20.88 31.22 24.10
CA LEU A 662 21.11 31.79 22.78
C LEU A 662 22.41 31.25 22.17
N THR A 663 23.49 31.20 22.95
CA THR A 663 24.79 30.69 22.52
C THR A 663 24.79 29.17 22.32
N ALA A 664 24.07 28.42 23.15
CA ALA A 664 23.94 26.97 23.07
C ALA A 664 22.90 26.48 22.04
N SER A 665 22.10 27.38 21.47
CA SER A 665 20.97 27.03 20.59
C SER A 665 21.32 26.12 19.40
N PRO A 666 22.48 26.24 18.71
CA PRO A 666 22.82 25.32 17.63
C PRO A 666 23.04 23.88 18.14
N GLY A 667 23.62 23.73 19.33
CA GLY A 667 23.82 22.42 19.96
C GLY A 667 22.52 21.82 20.47
N ILE A 668 21.63 22.62 21.07
CA ILE A 668 20.29 22.16 21.49
C ILE A 668 19.46 21.72 20.28
N PHE A 669 19.47 22.50 19.19
CA PHE A 669 18.79 22.12 17.95
C PHE A 669 19.34 20.80 17.39
N SER A 670 20.67 20.63 17.41
CA SER A 670 21.31 19.38 16.99
C SER A 670 20.88 18.19 17.87
N ALA A 671 20.76 18.38 19.19
CA ALA A 671 20.26 17.37 20.12
C ALA A 671 18.82 16.93 19.77
N ILE A 672 17.94 17.90 19.49
CA ILE A 672 16.54 17.64 19.09
C ILE A 672 16.50 16.86 17.77
N MET A 673 17.30 17.25 16.78
CA MET A 673 17.34 16.57 15.48
C MET A 673 17.83 15.12 15.59
N ILE A 674 18.86 14.86 16.40
CA ILE A 674 19.34 13.50 16.65
C ILE A 674 18.27 12.67 17.39
N GLY A 675 17.58 13.27 18.37
CA GLY A 675 16.44 12.66 19.04
C GLY A 675 15.29 12.32 18.09
N LEU A 676 14.96 13.22 17.17
CA LEU A 676 13.94 13.02 16.15
C LEU A 676 14.31 11.87 15.19
N GLY A 677 15.56 11.81 14.71
CA GLY A 677 16.02 10.72 13.85
C GLY A 677 15.94 9.36 14.56
N ARG A 678 16.32 9.30 15.83
CA ARG A 678 16.15 8.11 16.67
C ARG A 678 14.67 7.74 16.82
N ALA A 679 13.80 8.73 17.03
CA ALA A 679 12.37 8.52 17.15
C ALA A 679 11.77 7.93 15.86
N VAL A 680 12.06 8.53 14.70
CA VAL A 680 11.59 8.05 13.40
C VAL A 680 12.04 6.60 13.11
N GLY A 681 13.26 6.24 13.55
CA GLY A 681 13.81 4.89 13.40
C GLY A 681 13.36 3.86 14.45
N GLU A 682 12.59 4.26 15.48
CA GLU A 682 12.20 3.35 16.55
C GLU A 682 11.31 2.23 16.00
N THR A 683 11.66 0.99 16.33
CA THR A 683 11.02 -0.20 15.75
C THR A 683 10.30 -1.04 16.80
N MET A 684 10.93 -1.27 17.95
CA MET A 684 10.49 -2.30 18.90
C MET A 684 9.45 -1.78 19.86
N ILE A 685 9.60 -0.55 20.36
CA ILE A 685 8.57 0.08 21.21
C ILE A 685 7.26 0.17 20.44
N VAL A 686 7.34 0.66 19.20
CA VAL A 686 6.20 0.87 18.33
C VAL A 686 5.52 -0.44 17.96
N LEU A 687 6.27 -1.45 17.53
CA LEU A 687 5.72 -2.76 17.17
C LEU A 687 4.91 -3.39 18.32
N MET A 688 5.39 -3.23 19.56
CA MET A 688 4.76 -3.84 20.73
C MET A 688 3.60 -3.02 21.31
N ALA A 689 3.61 -1.69 21.17
CA ALA A 689 2.70 -0.79 21.89
C ALA A 689 1.64 -0.08 21.03
N THR A 690 1.65 -0.21 19.69
CA THR A 690 0.73 0.53 18.78
C THR A 690 -0.47 -0.25 18.25
N GLY A 691 -0.59 -1.55 18.54
CA GLY A 691 -1.63 -2.39 17.95
C GLY A 691 -1.43 -2.70 16.44
N ASN A 692 -0.44 -2.10 15.77
CA ASN A 692 0.00 -2.41 14.40
C ASN A 692 -1.08 -2.28 13.32
N THR A 693 -2.01 -1.33 13.47
CA THR A 693 -3.09 -1.10 12.48
C THR A 693 -2.77 0.13 11.63
N ALA A 694 -2.79 0.00 10.30
CA ALA A 694 -2.38 1.07 9.37
C ALA A 694 -3.50 2.09 9.11
N VAL A 695 -3.86 2.88 10.12
CA VAL A 695 -4.90 3.93 10.05
C VAL A 695 -4.27 5.32 10.10
N MET A 696 -4.86 6.27 9.36
CA MET A 696 -4.45 7.67 9.35
C MET A 696 -5.38 8.56 10.17
N ASP A 697 -5.34 8.39 11.49
CA ASP A 697 -6.07 9.23 12.45
C ASP A 697 -5.06 9.89 13.41
N MET A 698 -5.22 11.19 13.71
CA MET A 698 -4.36 11.90 14.64
C MET A 698 -4.68 11.63 16.12
N SER A 699 -5.81 10.98 16.43
CA SER A 699 -6.23 10.67 17.80
C SER A 699 -5.11 10.00 18.62
N ILE A 700 -4.92 10.47 19.85
CA ILE A 700 -3.97 9.89 20.81
C ILE A 700 -4.40 8.51 21.32
N PHE A 701 -5.69 8.17 21.17
CA PHE A 701 -6.31 6.96 21.72
C PHE A 701 -6.36 5.79 20.73
N GLN A 702 -5.92 5.99 19.50
CA GLN A 702 -5.86 4.94 18.49
C GLN A 702 -4.41 4.49 18.24
N GLY A 703 -4.27 3.25 17.79
CA GLY A 703 -3.03 2.69 17.28
C GLY A 703 -2.60 3.30 15.94
N PHE A 704 -1.48 2.78 15.42
CA PHE A 704 -0.98 3.06 14.08
C PHE A 704 0.04 1.98 13.69
N ARG A 705 0.48 1.99 12.43
CA ARG A 705 1.58 1.15 11.95
C ARG A 705 2.69 2.04 11.39
N THR A 706 3.94 1.78 11.74
CA THR A 706 5.08 2.56 11.23
C THR A 706 5.79 1.82 10.10
N LEU A 707 6.55 2.55 9.29
CA LEU A 707 7.42 1.97 8.27
C LEU A 707 8.41 0.96 8.88
N SER A 708 8.98 1.28 10.05
CA SER A 708 9.98 0.45 10.73
C SER A 708 9.39 -0.87 11.24
N ALA A 709 8.23 -0.81 11.90
CA ALA A 709 7.49 -1.98 12.35
C ALA A 709 7.00 -2.82 11.16
N ASN A 710 6.56 -2.18 10.09
CA ASN A 710 6.13 -2.87 8.87
C ASN A 710 7.26 -3.69 8.25
N ILE A 711 8.45 -3.10 8.09
CA ILE A 711 9.64 -3.80 7.60
C ILE A 711 10.00 -4.96 8.54
N GLY A 712 10.03 -4.72 9.86
CA GLY A 712 10.40 -5.74 10.84
C GLY A 712 9.49 -6.98 10.83
N VAL A 713 8.19 -6.78 10.60
CA VAL A 713 7.19 -7.86 10.59
C VAL A 713 7.12 -8.57 9.25
N GLU A 714 7.08 -7.84 8.14
CA GLU A 714 6.73 -8.41 6.83
C GLU A 714 7.95 -8.84 6.00
N MET A 715 9.13 -8.30 6.28
CA MET A 715 10.35 -8.63 5.52
C MET A 715 10.71 -10.11 5.57
N PRO A 716 10.58 -10.84 6.70
CA PRO A 716 10.82 -12.28 6.73
C PRO A 716 9.84 -13.12 5.89
N GLU A 717 8.64 -12.60 5.63
CA GLU A 717 7.58 -13.30 4.88
C GLU A 717 7.56 -12.95 3.39
N ALA A 718 8.21 -11.85 3.00
CA ALA A 718 8.19 -11.34 1.64
C ALA A 718 9.09 -12.18 0.69
N ALA A 719 8.48 -12.77 -0.33
CA ALA A 719 9.22 -13.50 -1.36
C ALA A 719 10.10 -12.57 -2.20
N VAL A 720 11.37 -12.94 -2.39
CA VAL A 720 12.37 -12.12 -3.09
C VAL A 720 11.92 -11.80 -4.51
N GLY A 721 12.02 -10.53 -4.89
CA GLY A 721 11.70 -10.04 -6.24
C GLY A 721 10.22 -9.71 -6.45
N THR A 722 9.34 -10.01 -5.50
CA THR A 722 7.93 -9.60 -5.57
C THR A 722 7.76 -8.09 -5.35
N THR A 723 6.60 -7.55 -5.75
CA THR A 723 6.20 -6.16 -5.49
C THR A 723 6.27 -5.84 -4.01
N HIS A 724 5.71 -6.70 -3.16
CA HIS A 724 5.70 -6.54 -1.72
C HIS A 724 7.12 -6.40 -1.16
N TYR A 725 8.03 -7.32 -1.53
CA TYR A 725 9.44 -7.25 -1.14
C TYR A 725 10.08 -5.91 -1.51
N ARG A 726 9.92 -5.44 -2.76
CA ARG A 726 10.52 -4.17 -3.19
C ARG A 726 9.91 -2.96 -2.50
N LEU A 727 8.61 -2.99 -2.16
CA LEU A 727 7.96 -1.91 -1.44
C LEU A 727 8.35 -1.85 0.04
N LEU A 728 8.80 -2.95 0.65
CA LEU A 728 9.46 -2.92 1.96
C LEU A 728 10.82 -2.19 1.88
N PHE A 729 11.59 -2.40 0.80
CA PHE A 729 12.79 -1.59 0.54
C PHE A 729 12.46 -0.13 0.23
N MET A 730 11.35 0.14 -0.45
CA MET A 730 10.85 1.51 -0.64
C MET A 730 10.51 2.15 0.70
N SER A 731 9.89 1.41 1.62
CA SER A 731 9.63 1.86 2.99
C SER A 731 10.93 2.20 3.72
N ALA A 732 11.97 1.39 3.55
CA ALA A 732 13.31 1.65 4.11
C ALA A 732 13.96 2.89 3.48
N LEU A 733 13.79 3.09 2.18
CA LEU A 733 14.28 4.28 1.47
C LEU A 733 13.58 5.56 1.96
N VAL A 734 12.26 5.50 2.18
CA VAL A 734 11.48 6.61 2.75
C VAL A 734 11.97 6.92 4.17
N LEU A 735 12.15 5.91 5.03
CA LEU A 735 12.73 6.10 6.37
C LEU A 735 14.13 6.72 6.33
N PHE A 736 14.96 6.26 5.39
CA PHE A 736 16.31 6.77 5.22
C PHE A 736 16.30 8.26 4.91
N VAL A 737 15.44 8.71 3.98
CA VAL A 737 15.27 10.13 3.61
C VAL A 737 14.75 10.99 4.77
N PHE A 738 13.94 10.43 5.68
CA PHE A 738 13.53 11.17 6.89
C PHE A 738 14.63 11.27 7.94
N THR A 739 15.60 10.36 7.93
CA THR A 739 16.63 10.26 8.98
C THR A 739 17.92 11.00 8.61
N PHE A 740 18.27 11.02 7.32
CA PHE A 740 19.49 11.59 6.75
C PHE A 740 19.17 12.56 5.62
#